data_AF-A0A6I7D6K3-F1
#
_entry.id   AF-A0A6I7D6K3-F1
#
_cell.length_a   1.000
_cell.length_b   1.000
_cell.length_c   1.000
_cell.angle_alpha   90.00
_cell.angle_beta   90.00
_cell.angle_gamma   90.00
#
_symmetry.space_group_name_H-M   'P 1'
#
loop_
_entity.id
_entity.type
_entity.pdbx_description
1 polymer ?
#
loop_
_entity_poly.entity_id
_entity_poly.type
_entity_poly.pdbx_seq_one_letter_code
_entity_poly.pdbx_strand_id
1 'polypeptide(L)'
;MWQFGHTHRHSVIALFLLTGFLPVTQASEEATEAFLQEQVRLGTSTGNEVLVAQSLYRLALIKPNDPNILLMQIQFAVKQKDNAKAQQLFTQLGTQFPQSEQYQRAIKTLSLTTDVNRQKLQRAQLYRTAGRYDDALNLYDEIYRGMPPDETLSLEYIQVLMQSSRDDKIERLNHIYRQYPQNTKIASLYQQQQQHAIESVKSPVSTIKPQIDVTSLPIATLKQKARQQPDNADVVGALGVRYSRANQRSAAIFYLSQALKLAPNHDNSGQWRSMLQANQYWHLLSKGDDTLLKQDYELAERYFNQLNKLSPYEIEPYLGLGDIAVAQRQWDLAENHYLQALKYQPNHPATLHRLAKLYRQQSHEKAQQFIAGLTPRQYKNLAEDYGYIISGIRQDLAADDEHKEQYLSAIEKRKAIAKDYPNDVWNIYRLADDLLIIQQGYVAEEYFNQLNRRLPNAPSRLYAYALYLNKTGRETQALDTLKTIPLSQRSESMKALDSRLRFGEIVTHAESLRAKGQEQQAIDYLFAHIPPEQKIQTYLLLANWAQERNNLDQALSYYHTALNLEPNNETALLGATDIALEQGKKMQAKYYLAKIETLSPNQFNSNSIKRVANAEKEVGNTEKAQHYFAYLAQQIETEPDSADPLVLRDIARFQRDEQHSQQAHYYYQQAMIKDGITDKLPKDNIEYTTLMRNDEKDNWLSRSLRADADALYRQQEWRFTLEHDYWGSSGSEGYSKLRAHTTMLQLDHPVYDGRFFWRADLVNLNSGKLGTSPYDSKFGTCYRTGCFPLEQKSFGVSPAIGWENGQWQWDLGTTPLGFEVTDWVGKIAYNHDLFNVGWTLDIHRRPVNSSMLAFGGQRDIWTNQTWGGVRRSGIRLSASYDLGGKEGYWGEVSVDKLTGKNVEDNSSVRGMGGYYYKLINENNRRVSVGLSTMLWHYDKDLSGYTLGQGGYYSPQKYISLGLPINYRERTENWSWELSGSLSWSYSQTDDRKRYPLQNLVSLDKFNRYMNELSPEDREEVMRLYYQERDAVDEGDSSNGFGYTARALVEHRITPHWFIGAAIDIQQAKNYTPSHALMYLRYSFNGWNGDLDLPPNPLIPYADFK
;
A
#
# COMPACT_ATOMS: atom_id res chain seq x y z
N MET A 1 0.64 41.88 29.72
CA MET A 1 1.51 42.75 30.54
C MET A 1 2.44 41.86 31.35
N TRP A 2 3.76 42.07 31.20
CA TRP A 2 4.85 41.97 32.21
C TRP A 2 4.92 40.76 33.16
N GLN A 3 6.07 40.21 33.56
CA GLN A 3 7.48 40.13 33.13
C GLN A 3 8.11 39.15 34.16
N PHE A 4 9.06 38.33 33.72
CA PHE A 4 10.28 37.87 34.41
C PHE A 4 10.34 37.59 35.93
N GLY A 5 10.94 36.43 36.26
CA GLY A 5 12.25 36.44 36.92
C GLY A 5 12.41 35.63 38.22
N HIS A 6 13.12 34.48 38.12
CA HIS A 6 14.29 34.02 38.92
C HIS A 6 14.44 34.49 40.39
N THR A 7 14.87 33.70 41.40
CA THR A 7 15.88 32.63 41.45
C THR A 7 15.95 32.00 42.88
N HIS A 8 16.41 30.75 42.93
CA HIS A 8 17.36 30.15 43.91
C HIS A 8 17.00 29.68 45.34
N ARG A 9 17.28 28.38 45.51
CA ARG A 9 18.26 27.72 46.43
C ARG A 9 17.73 26.97 47.67
N HIS A 10 17.96 25.64 47.56
CA HIS A 10 18.56 24.71 48.53
C HIS A 10 17.93 24.56 49.92
N SER A 11 17.53 23.32 50.25
CA SER A 11 18.24 22.46 51.23
C SER A 11 17.30 21.55 52.03
N VAL A 12 17.63 20.25 52.00
CA VAL A 12 17.86 19.42 53.19
C VAL A 12 16.66 18.75 53.92
N ILE A 13 16.58 17.43 53.70
CA ILE A 13 16.56 16.31 54.67
C ILE A 13 15.54 16.35 55.84
N ALA A 14 14.70 15.30 55.90
CA ALA A 14 14.32 14.60 57.14
C ALA A 14 13.95 13.15 56.80
N LEU A 15 14.83 12.17 57.10
CA LEU A 15 14.95 11.39 58.35
C LEU A 15 13.88 10.27 58.48
N PHE A 16 14.30 9.00 58.42
CA PHE A 16 14.69 8.26 59.63
C PHE A 16 15.33 6.89 59.28
N LEU A 17 16.60 6.79 59.67
CA LEU A 17 17.36 5.55 59.92
C LEU A 17 17.03 5.07 61.33
N LEU A 18 16.86 3.75 61.52
CA LEU A 18 17.21 3.06 62.77
C LEU A 18 17.50 1.57 62.53
N THR A 19 18.81 1.29 62.50
CA THR A 19 19.51 0.14 63.09
C THR A 19 19.24 -1.29 62.61
N GLY A 20 20.22 -1.80 61.87
CA GLY A 20 20.54 -3.21 61.72
C GLY A 20 21.96 -3.38 61.18
N PHE A 21 22.95 -2.70 61.79
CA PHE A 21 24.37 -2.93 61.52
C PHE A 21 24.74 -4.32 62.06
N LEU A 22 24.89 -5.30 61.16
CA LEU A 22 25.83 -6.39 61.34
C LEU A 22 27.20 -5.92 60.81
N PRO A 23 28.32 -6.26 61.47
CA PRO A 23 29.64 -5.94 60.97
C PRO A 23 29.90 -6.83 59.74
N VAL A 24 29.73 -6.30 58.53
CA VAL A 24 30.47 -6.85 57.40
C VAL A 24 31.90 -6.35 57.59
N THR A 25 32.68 -7.20 58.22
CA THR A 25 34.13 -7.20 58.18
C THR A 25 34.63 -6.61 56.85
N GLN A 26 35.49 -5.61 56.90
CA GLN A 26 36.36 -5.25 55.78
C GLN A 26 37.09 -6.52 55.33
N ALA A 27 36.51 -7.24 54.37
CA ALA A 27 37.28 -8.13 53.54
C ALA A 27 38.24 -7.22 52.78
N SER A 28 39.54 -7.47 52.89
CA SER A 28 40.54 -6.78 52.07
C SER A 28 40.08 -6.79 50.61
N GLU A 29 40.41 -5.76 49.82
CA GLU A 29 40.18 -5.79 48.35
C GLU A 29 40.67 -7.11 47.74
N GLU A 30 41.77 -7.66 48.29
CA GLU A 30 42.33 -8.97 48.00
C GLU A 30 41.36 -10.15 48.25
N ALA A 31 40.61 -10.14 49.36
CA ALA A 31 39.64 -11.20 49.68
C ALA A 31 38.38 -11.12 48.80
N THR A 32 37.95 -9.91 48.42
CA THR A 32 36.82 -9.71 47.51
C THR A 32 37.17 -10.10 46.07
N GLU A 33 38.38 -9.76 45.62
CA GLU A 33 38.93 -10.18 44.32
C GLU A 33 39.08 -11.70 44.25
N ALA A 34 39.68 -12.33 45.27
CA ALA A 34 39.81 -13.78 45.35
C ALA A 34 38.45 -14.49 45.33
N PHE A 35 37.45 -13.95 46.03
CA PHE A 35 36.09 -14.48 46.01
C PHE A 35 35.45 -14.38 44.62
N LEU A 36 35.58 -13.24 43.92
CA LEU A 36 35.00 -13.08 42.58
C LEU A 36 35.72 -13.93 41.53
N GLN A 37 37.05 -14.06 41.60
CA GLN A 37 37.81 -14.97 40.75
C GLN A 37 37.39 -16.44 40.98
N GLU A 38 37.11 -16.79 42.24
CA GLU A 38 36.59 -18.12 42.58
C GLU A 38 35.15 -18.31 42.06
N GLN A 39 34.29 -17.30 42.09
CA GLN A 39 32.97 -17.35 41.45
C GLN A 39 33.06 -17.50 39.92
N VAL A 40 34.05 -16.88 39.27
CA VAL A 40 34.33 -17.09 37.84
C VAL A 40 34.76 -18.54 37.58
N ARG A 41 35.64 -19.10 38.41
CA ARG A 41 36.10 -20.49 38.30
C ARG A 41 34.96 -21.50 38.54
N LEU A 42 34.16 -21.29 39.58
CA LEU A 42 32.96 -22.07 39.90
C LEU A 42 31.92 -21.98 38.79
N GLY A 43 31.63 -20.77 38.29
CA GLY A 43 30.72 -20.58 37.17
C GLY A 43 31.21 -21.25 35.89
N THR A 44 32.50 -21.21 35.62
CA THR A 44 33.09 -21.83 34.42
C THR A 44 33.02 -23.35 34.50
N SER A 45 33.32 -23.94 35.67
CA SER A 45 33.31 -25.38 35.90
C SER A 45 31.90 -25.99 36.04
N THR A 46 30.91 -25.21 36.48
CA THR A 46 29.50 -25.64 36.58
C THR A 46 28.67 -25.31 35.34
N GLY A 47 29.26 -24.61 34.35
CA GLY A 47 28.54 -24.14 33.16
C GLY A 47 27.57 -22.98 33.41
N ASN A 48 27.62 -22.34 34.59
CA ASN A 48 26.80 -21.20 34.95
C ASN A 48 27.36 -19.89 34.38
N GLU A 49 27.07 -19.65 33.09
CA GLU A 49 27.59 -18.49 32.35
C GLU A 49 27.14 -17.12 32.91
N VAL A 50 25.98 -17.08 33.58
CA VAL A 50 25.46 -15.86 34.22
C VAL A 50 26.35 -15.48 35.40
N LEU A 51 26.75 -16.45 36.22
CA LEU A 51 27.65 -16.22 37.34
C LEU A 51 29.02 -15.75 36.87
N VAL A 52 29.54 -16.33 35.78
CA VAL A 52 30.81 -15.92 35.16
C VAL A 52 30.74 -14.49 34.64
N ALA A 53 29.68 -14.14 33.89
CA ALA A 53 29.52 -12.79 33.32
C ALA A 53 29.41 -11.72 34.42
N GLN A 54 28.59 -11.94 35.44
CA GLN A 54 28.42 -10.99 36.54
C GLN A 54 29.70 -10.83 37.37
N SER A 55 30.41 -11.92 37.62
CA SER A 55 31.65 -11.90 38.40
C SER A 55 32.80 -11.25 37.63
N LEU A 56 32.93 -11.51 36.32
CA LEU A 56 33.90 -10.85 35.44
C LEU A 56 33.60 -9.36 35.25
N TYR A 57 32.32 -8.97 35.19
CA TYR A 57 31.95 -7.56 35.13
C TYR A 57 32.36 -6.82 36.40
N ARG A 58 32.08 -7.40 37.58
CA ARG A 58 32.49 -6.83 38.87
C ARG A 58 34.02 -6.77 39.01
N LEU A 59 34.73 -7.82 38.59
CA LEU A 59 36.20 -7.84 38.56
C LEU A 59 36.77 -6.75 37.63
N ALA A 60 36.16 -6.54 36.47
CA ALA A 60 36.60 -5.51 35.53
C ALA A 60 36.33 -4.08 36.01
N LEU A 61 35.34 -3.87 36.88
CA LEU A 61 35.14 -2.58 37.54
C LEU A 61 36.19 -2.33 38.65
N ILE A 62 36.68 -3.39 39.30
CA ILE A 62 37.69 -3.30 40.36
C ILE A 62 39.09 -3.11 39.75
N LYS A 63 39.47 -3.93 38.76
CA LYS A 63 40.77 -3.87 38.07
C LYS A 63 40.60 -4.04 36.55
N PRO A 64 40.27 -2.98 35.81
CA PRO A 64 39.95 -3.05 34.37
C PRO A 64 41.12 -3.45 33.46
N ASN A 65 42.37 -3.28 33.90
CA ASN A 65 43.58 -3.55 33.11
C ASN A 65 44.43 -4.71 33.69
N ASP A 66 43.87 -5.54 34.58
CA ASP A 66 44.60 -6.70 35.09
C ASP A 66 44.73 -7.79 34.01
N PRO A 67 45.95 -8.30 33.74
CA PRO A 67 46.17 -9.28 32.68
C PRO A 67 45.45 -10.62 32.91
N ASN A 68 45.20 -11.03 34.15
CA ASN A 68 44.43 -12.25 34.45
C ASN A 68 42.94 -12.03 34.17
N ILE A 69 42.39 -10.87 34.58
CA ILE A 69 40.98 -10.53 34.32
C ILE A 69 40.74 -10.40 32.81
N LEU A 70 41.63 -9.73 32.08
CA LEU A 70 41.57 -9.62 30.63
C LEU A 70 41.63 -10.99 29.94
N LEU A 71 42.51 -11.90 30.39
CA LEU A 71 42.55 -13.28 29.87
C LEU A 71 41.24 -14.02 30.13
N MET A 72 40.66 -13.93 31.33
CA MET A 72 39.38 -14.57 31.65
C MET A 72 38.24 -13.99 30.80
N GLN A 73 38.24 -12.67 30.55
CA GLN A 73 37.27 -12.04 29.66
C GLN A 73 37.44 -12.48 28.20
N ILE A 74 38.68 -12.67 27.72
CA ILE A 74 38.95 -13.23 26.38
C ILE A 74 38.46 -14.67 26.29
N GLN A 75 38.78 -15.52 27.27
CA GLN A 75 38.32 -16.91 27.33
C GLN A 75 36.79 -16.99 27.36
N PHE A 76 36.15 -16.12 28.13
CA PHE A 76 34.69 -16.03 28.18
C PHE A 76 34.09 -15.54 26.86
N ALA A 77 34.66 -14.51 26.22
CA ALA A 77 34.21 -14.01 24.92
C ALA A 77 34.36 -15.06 23.82
N VAL A 78 35.46 -15.82 23.81
CA VAL A 78 35.67 -16.95 22.89
C VAL A 78 34.64 -18.05 23.12
N LYS A 79 34.36 -18.41 24.38
CA LYS A 79 33.30 -19.39 24.72
C LYS A 79 31.92 -18.94 24.24
N GLN A 80 31.63 -17.63 24.33
CA GLN A 80 30.40 -17.02 23.84
C GLN A 80 30.36 -16.83 22.31
N LYS A 81 31.40 -17.25 21.58
CA LYS A 81 31.57 -17.04 20.14
C LYS A 81 31.59 -15.56 19.73
N ASP A 82 31.87 -14.65 20.66
CA ASP A 82 32.01 -13.21 20.42
C ASP A 82 33.47 -12.91 20.01
N ASN A 83 33.77 -13.24 18.76
CA ASN A 83 35.11 -13.09 18.19
C ASN A 83 35.57 -11.63 18.14
N ALA A 84 34.65 -10.68 17.93
CA ALA A 84 34.97 -9.26 17.85
C ALA A 84 35.43 -8.71 19.20
N LYS A 85 34.69 -9.01 20.28
CA LYS A 85 35.07 -8.62 21.63
C LYS A 85 36.33 -9.34 22.11
N ALA A 86 36.48 -10.62 21.79
CA ALA A 86 37.69 -11.37 22.09
C ALA A 86 38.93 -10.74 21.41
N GLN A 87 38.81 -10.31 20.16
CA GLN A 87 39.89 -9.64 19.42
C GLN A 87 40.21 -8.25 19.99
N GLN A 88 39.20 -7.50 20.42
CA GLN A 88 39.37 -6.20 21.07
C GLN A 88 40.15 -6.33 22.39
N LEU A 89 39.69 -7.22 23.28
CA LEU A 89 40.35 -7.49 24.56
C LEU A 89 41.75 -8.06 24.38
N PHE A 90 41.97 -8.88 23.34
CA PHE A 90 43.29 -9.37 22.97
C PHE A 90 44.25 -8.26 22.55
N THR A 91 43.75 -7.33 21.73
CA THR A 91 44.54 -6.16 21.32
C THR A 91 44.90 -5.34 22.56
N GLN A 92 43.96 -5.13 23.48
CA GLN A 92 44.21 -4.42 24.74
C GLN A 92 45.28 -5.13 25.59
N LEU A 93 45.18 -6.45 25.79
CA LEU A 93 46.15 -7.25 26.52
C LEU A 93 47.54 -7.24 25.84
N GLY A 94 47.59 -7.28 24.51
CA GLY A 94 48.84 -7.25 23.74
C GLY A 94 49.52 -5.89 23.69
N THR A 95 48.76 -4.81 23.75
CA THR A 95 49.33 -3.45 23.75
C THR A 95 49.96 -3.13 25.10
N GLN A 96 49.39 -3.63 26.20
CA GLN A 96 49.86 -3.35 27.55
C GLN A 96 50.82 -4.42 28.11
N PHE A 97 50.68 -5.69 27.72
CA PHE A 97 51.44 -6.81 28.28
C PHE A 97 51.92 -7.84 27.23
N PRO A 98 52.68 -7.44 26.19
CA PRO A 98 53.04 -8.27 25.03
C PRO A 98 53.94 -9.49 25.36
N GLN A 99 54.63 -9.49 26.50
CA GLN A 99 55.49 -10.60 26.94
C GLN A 99 54.90 -11.43 28.10
N SER A 100 53.66 -11.17 28.50
CA SER A 100 53.02 -11.88 29.62
C SER A 100 52.61 -13.31 29.24
N GLU A 101 52.59 -14.21 30.22
CA GLU A 101 52.07 -15.58 30.07
C GLU A 101 50.59 -15.54 29.63
N GLN A 102 49.83 -14.58 30.16
CA GLN A 102 48.43 -14.35 29.86
C GLN A 102 48.22 -13.99 28.38
N TYR A 103 49.10 -13.17 27.81
CA TYR A 103 49.06 -12.86 26.37
C TYR A 103 49.34 -14.09 25.51
N GLN A 104 50.34 -14.91 25.87
CA GLN A 104 50.60 -16.17 25.16
C GLN A 104 49.41 -17.15 25.23
N ARG A 105 48.71 -17.19 26.37
CA ARG A 105 47.48 -17.99 26.53
C ARG A 105 46.30 -17.41 25.74
N ALA A 106 46.19 -16.10 25.66
CA ALA A 106 45.17 -15.44 24.85
C ALA A 106 45.36 -15.73 23.35
N ILE A 107 46.61 -15.76 22.84
CA ILE A 107 46.92 -16.20 21.47
C ILE A 107 46.37 -17.60 21.21
N LYS A 108 46.60 -18.55 22.13
CA LYS A 108 46.10 -19.93 22.02
C LYS A 108 44.59 -20.02 22.13
N THR A 109 43.98 -19.19 22.99
CA THR A 109 42.53 -19.13 23.16
C THR A 109 41.86 -18.62 21.88
N LEU A 110 42.45 -17.63 21.22
CA LEU A 110 41.96 -17.11 19.94
C LEU A 110 42.30 -18.02 18.77
N SER A 111 43.40 -18.78 18.82
CA SER A 111 43.68 -19.74 17.75
C SER A 111 42.55 -20.77 17.63
N LEU A 112 41.84 -21.08 18.72
CA LEU A 112 40.64 -21.92 18.74
C LEU A 112 39.41 -21.33 18.05
N THR A 113 39.39 -20.03 17.74
CA THR A 113 38.26 -19.41 17.02
C THR A 113 38.38 -19.56 15.50
N THR A 114 39.58 -19.88 14.98
CA THR A 114 39.78 -20.13 13.55
C THR A 114 39.07 -21.41 13.12
N ASP A 115 38.43 -21.39 11.95
CA ASP A 115 37.67 -22.54 11.45
C ASP A 115 38.54 -23.79 11.31
N VAL A 116 39.80 -23.62 10.92
CA VAL A 116 40.79 -24.70 10.83
C VAL A 116 41.03 -25.36 12.20
N ASN A 117 41.22 -24.60 13.27
CA ASN A 117 41.48 -25.19 14.59
C ASN A 117 40.20 -25.66 15.29
N ARG A 118 39.03 -25.09 14.98
CA ARG A 118 37.73 -25.63 15.41
C ARG A 118 37.49 -27.02 14.85
N GLN A 119 37.74 -27.20 13.55
CA GLN A 119 37.65 -28.52 12.91
C GLN A 119 38.66 -29.51 13.49
N LYS A 120 39.91 -29.08 13.74
CA LYS A 120 40.90 -29.94 14.41
C LYS A 120 40.49 -30.34 15.82
N LEU A 121 39.92 -29.43 16.61
CA LEU A 121 39.44 -29.71 17.96
C LEU A 121 38.28 -30.71 17.96
N GLN A 122 37.29 -30.52 17.07
CA GLN A 122 36.18 -31.46 16.89
C GLN A 122 36.67 -32.85 16.46
N ARG A 123 37.65 -32.91 15.55
CA ARG A 123 38.27 -34.17 15.13
C ARG A 123 39.07 -34.84 16.26
N ALA A 124 39.75 -34.06 17.11
CA ALA A 124 40.43 -34.58 18.30
C ALA A 124 39.42 -35.19 19.30
N GLN A 125 38.29 -34.53 19.50
CA GLN A 125 37.19 -35.03 20.34
C GLN A 125 36.57 -36.31 19.78
N LEU A 126 36.39 -36.40 18.46
CA LEU A 126 35.92 -37.62 17.78
C LEU A 126 36.92 -38.77 17.93
N TYR A 127 38.22 -38.52 17.79
CA TYR A 127 39.25 -39.54 18.04
C TYR A 127 39.29 -39.98 19.50
N ARG A 128 39.06 -39.07 20.45
CA ARG A 128 38.91 -39.40 21.87
C ARG A 128 37.71 -40.32 22.11
N THR A 129 36.55 -40.02 21.53
CA THR A 129 35.34 -40.88 21.68
C THR A 129 35.50 -42.22 20.98
N ALA A 130 36.29 -42.29 19.91
CA ALA A 130 36.64 -43.52 19.20
C ALA A 130 37.77 -44.33 19.86
N GLY A 131 38.23 -43.95 21.06
CA GLY A 131 39.31 -44.64 21.78
C GLY A 131 40.72 -44.46 21.19
N ARG A 132 40.88 -43.58 20.19
CA ARG A 132 42.15 -43.27 19.52
C ARG A 132 42.85 -42.12 20.26
N TYR A 133 43.34 -42.39 21.47
CA TYR A 133 43.83 -41.34 22.38
C TYR A 133 45.09 -40.64 21.91
N ASP A 134 46.03 -41.37 21.34
CA ASP A 134 47.23 -40.77 20.76
C ASP A 134 46.92 -39.88 19.53
N ASP A 135 45.85 -40.21 18.81
CA ASP A 135 45.32 -39.44 17.69
C ASP A 135 44.66 -38.14 18.08
N ALA A 136 43.87 -38.19 19.14
CA ALA A 136 43.36 -37.01 19.78
C ALA A 136 44.53 -36.14 20.31
N LEU A 137 45.53 -36.76 20.96
CA LEU A 137 46.64 -36.05 21.59
C LEU A 137 47.50 -35.26 20.58
N ASN A 138 47.75 -35.80 19.40
CA ASN A 138 48.48 -35.08 18.36
C ASN A 138 47.75 -33.85 17.84
N LEU A 139 46.43 -33.95 17.66
CA LEU A 139 45.63 -32.79 17.23
C LEU A 139 45.60 -31.74 18.34
N TYR A 140 45.48 -32.16 19.61
CA TYR A 140 45.63 -31.24 20.73
C TYR A 140 47.02 -30.57 20.75
N ASP A 141 48.11 -31.32 20.50
CA ASP A 141 49.47 -30.77 20.45
C ASP A 141 49.66 -29.74 19.31
N GLU A 142 49.04 -29.95 18.15
CA GLU A 142 49.05 -28.97 17.06
C GLU A 142 48.33 -27.67 17.41
N ILE A 143 47.23 -27.75 18.16
CA ILE A 143 46.40 -26.62 18.54
C ILE A 143 47.04 -25.85 19.72
N TYR A 144 47.52 -26.60 20.73
CA TYR A 144 47.95 -26.06 22.01
C TYR A 144 49.45 -25.83 22.12
N ARG A 145 50.26 -26.46 21.24
CA ARG A 145 51.73 -26.49 21.30
C ARG A 145 52.23 -26.87 22.71
N GLY A 146 51.72 -27.98 23.22
CA GLY A 146 52.13 -28.59 24.48
C GLY A 146 51.34 -28.21 25.75
N MET A 147 50.54 -27.13 25.74
CA MET A 147 49.74 -26.71 26.92
C MET A 147 48.38 -26.10 26.54
N PRO A 148 47.26 -26.65 27.05
CA PRO A 148 45.92 -26.13 26.81
C PRO A 148 45.71 -24.70 27.36
N PRO A 149 44.86 -23.88 26.73
CA PRO A 149 44.71 -22.47 27.09
C PRO A 149 43.93 -22.24 28.39
N ASP A 150 43.05 -23.16 28.79
CA ASP A 150 42.19 -23.06 29.99
C ASP A 150 42.09 -24.38 30.77
N GLU A 151 41.50 -24.30 31.96
CA GLU A 151 41.37 -25.38 32.94
C GLU A 151 40.47 -26.53 32.47
N THR A 152 39.42 -26.23 31.68
CA THR A 152 38.46 -27.24 31.19
C THR A 152 39.11 -28.09 30.10
N LEU A 153 39.75 -27.42 29.14
CA LEU A 153 40.52 -28.08 28.10
C LEU A 153 41.76 -28.78 28.67
N SER A 154 42.30 -28.30 29.80
CA SER A 154 43.37 -29.01 30.52
C SER A 154 42.90 -30.36 31.06
N LEU A 155 41.70 -30.43 31.64
CA LEU A 155 41.13 -31.69 32.11
C LEU A 155 40.85 -32.68 30.96
N GLU A 156 40.28 -32.20 29.86
CA GLU A 156 40.05 -33.01 28.64
C GLU A 156 41.36 -33.54 28.08
N TYR A 157 42.37 -32.68 27.97
CA TYR A 157 43.71 -33.03 27.52
C TYR A 157 44.39 -34.04 28.45
N ILE A 158 44.29 -33.88 29.78
CA ILE A 158 44.83 -34.84 30.74
C ILE A 158 44.19 -36.22 30.58
N GLN A 159 42.86 -36.29 30.40
CA GLN A 159 42.18 -37.57 30.19
C GLN A 159 42.72 -38.32 28.96
N VAL A 160 42.94 -37.60 27.86
CA VAL A 160 43.54 -38.16 26.65
C VAL A 160 45.02 -38.51 26.86
N LEU A 161 45.79 -37.64 27.52
CA LEU A 161 47.20 -37.85 27.83
C LEU A 161 47.41 -39.11 28.68
N MET A 162 46.59 -39.34 29.69
CA MET A 162 46.68 -40.51 30.57
C MET A 162 46.44 -41.82 29.81
N GLN A 163 45.49 -41.82 28.88
CA GLN A 163 45.12 -42.98 28.05
C GLN A 163 45.99 -43.15 26.78
N SER A 164 46.81 -42.15 26.45
CA SER A 164 47.76 -42.19 25.32
C SER A 164 48.89 -43.20 25.56
N SER A 165 49.75 -43.46 24.58
CA SER A 165 50.95 -44.29 24.74
C SER A 165 52.26 -43.50 24.88
N ARG A 166 52.17 -42.19 25.18
CA ARG A 166 53.30 -41.28 25.35
C ARG A 166 54.13 -41.56 26.62
N ASP A 167 55.45 -41.39 26.54
CA ASP A 167 56.37 -41.64 27.65
C ASP A 167 56.58 -40.39 28.55
N ASP A 168 56.25 -39.19 28.06
CA ASP A 168 56.40 -37.89 28.75
C ASP A 168 55.15 -37.45 29.53
N LYS A 169 54.22 -38.37 29.79
CA LYS A 169 52.93 -38.10 30.48
C LYS A 169 53.10 -37.43 31.83
N ILE A 170 54.04 -37.92 32.64
CA ILE A 170 54.27 -37.41 34.01
C ILE A 170 54.83 -36.00 33.97
N GLU A 171 55.74 -35.72 33.04
CA GLU A 171 56.33 -34.39 32.87
C GLU A 171 55.28 -33.37 32.41
N ARG A 172 54.45 -33.74 31.43
CA ARG A 172 53.36 -32.89 30.95
C ARG A 172 52.27 -32.69 32.01
N LEU A 173 51.92 -33.73 32.76
CA LEU A 173 50.97 -33.64 33.88
C LEU A 173 51.51 -32.75 35.01
N ASN A 174 52.80 -32.85 35.33
CA ASN A 174 53.47 -31.98 36.30
C ASN A 174 53.44 -30.51 35.84
N HIS A 175 53.65 -30.26 34.55
CA HIS A 175 53.57 -28.92 34.00
C HIS A 175 52.15 -28.33 34.11
N ILE A 176 51.11 -29.12 33.85
CA ILE A 176 49.72 -28.67 33.99
C ILE A 176 49.35 -28.46 35.46
N TYR A 177 49.82 -29.32 36.37
CA TYR A 177 49.57 -29.19 37.81
C TYR A 177 50.20 -27.92 38.39
N ARG A 178 51.42 -27.56 37.99
CA ARG A 178 52.06 -26.30 38.42
C ARG A 178 51.28 -25.05 38.01
N GLN A 179 50.56 -25.14 36.89
CA GLN A 179 49.78 -24.01 36.36
C GLN A 179 48.38 -23.90 36.99
N TYR A 180 47.80 -25.03 37.43
CA TYR A 180 46.49 -25.07 38.10
C TYR A 180 46.55 -25.80 39.46
N PRO A 181 47.40 -25.37 40.41
CA PRO A 181 47.60 -26.09 41.67
C PRO A 181 46.37 -26.09 42.57
N GLN A 182 45.47 -25.12 42.38
CA GLN A 182 44.22 -24.94 43.14
C GLN A 182 43.07 -25.81 42.59
N ASN A 183 43.22 -26.44 41.41
CA ASN A 183 42.20 -27.33 40.88
C ASN A 183 42.29 -28.71 41.55
N THR A 184 41.31 -29.02 42.40
CA THR A 184 41.25 -30.29 43.15
C THR A 184 41.22 -31.53 42.26
N LYS A 185 40.62 -31.48 41.07
CA LYS A 185 40.62 -32.60 40.11
C LYS A 185 41.99 -32.80 39.48
N ILE A 186 42.66 -31.74 39.03
CA ILE A 186 44.02 -31.82 38.46
C ILE A 186 45.01 -32.26 39.55
N ALA A 187 44.88 -31.73 40.77
CA ALA A 187 45.68 -32.14 41.93
C ALA A 187 45.48 -33.62 42.28
N SER A 188 44.23 -34.10 42.29
CA SER A 188 43.93 -35.52 42.54
C SER A 188 44.49 -36.44 41.46
N LEU A 189 44.40 -36.04 40.18
CA LEU A 189 44.95 -36.80 39.05
C LEU A 189 46.49 -36.83 39.11
N TYR A 190 47.12 -35.74 39.53
CA TYR A 190 48.57 -35.68 39.75
C TYR A 190 49.01 -36.56 40.94
N GLN A 191 48.30 -36.52 42.07
CA GLN A 191 48.59 -37.34 43.25
C GLN A 191 48.36 -38.83 43.01
N GLN A 192 47.25 -39.21 42.36
CA GLN A 192 46.95 -40.59 41.98
C GLN A 192 48.06 -41.17 41.09
N GLN A 193 48.58 -40.37 40.18
CA GLN A 193 49.65 -40.80 39.30
C GLN A 193 51.02 -40.88 40.01
N GLN A 194 51.29 -40.02 41.00
CA GLN A 194 52.48 -40.18 41.86
C GLN A 194 52.41 -41.46 42.70
N GLN A 195 51.24 -41.84 43.22
CA GLN A 195 51.06 -43.11 43.95
C GLN A 195 51.24 -44.34 43.04
N HIS A 196 50.71 -44.33 41.82
CA HIS A 196 50.96 -45.41 40.86
C HIS A 196 52.43 -45.50 40.41
N ALA A 197 53.17 -44.38 40.40
CA ALA A 197 54.61 -44.37 40.17
C ALA A 197 55.44 -44.89 41.37
N ILE A 198 54.85 -44.93 42.57
CA ILE A 198 55.48 -45.45 43.80
C ILE A 198 55.13 -46.95 44.01
N GLU A 199 53.96 -47.41 43.52
CA GLU A 199 53.56 -48.84 43.55
C GLU A 199 54.24 -49.69 42.47
N SER A 200 54.64 -49.12 41.34
CA SER A 200 55.34 -49.82 40.26
C SER A 200 56.80 -50.20 40.56
N VAL A 201 57.30 -49.85 41.77
CA VAL A 201 58.68 -50.08 42.21
C VAL A 201 58.83 -51.34 43.10
N LYS A 202 57.76 -52.11 43.39
CA LYS A 202 57.85 -53.33 44.21
C LYS A 202 57.57 -54.64 43.45
N SER A 203 58.67 -55.40 43.27
CA SER A 203 58.81 -56.86 43.07
C SER A 203 58.74 -57.42 41.63
N PRO A 204 59.41 -58.56 41.35
CA PRO A 204 60.86 -58.77 41.43
C PRO A 204 61.47 -59.25 40.08
N VAL A 205 62.77 -59.04 39.96
CA VAL A 205 63.63 -59.47 38.84
C VAL A 205 63.57 -60.99 38.64
N SER A 206 63.24 -61.43 37.42
CA SER A 206 63.63 -62.75 36.89
C SER A 206 64.54 -62.57 35.69
N THR A 207 65.74 -63.11 35.83
CA THR A 207 66.85 -63.16 34.90
C THR A 207 66.54 -63.89 33.58
N ILE A 208 67.01 -63.38 32.43
CA ILE A 208 68.01 -64.01 31.52
C ILE A 208 68.06 -63.28 30.14
N LYS A 209 69.28 -62.86 29.80
CA LYS A 209 69.90 -62.46 28.50
C LYS A 209 69.46 -61.18 27.76
N PRO A 210 70.41 -60.33 27.31
CA PRO A 210 70.12 -59.04 26.72
C PRO A 210 69.86 -59.16 25.21
N GLN A 211 68.61 -58.99 24.80
CA GLN A 211 68.27 -58.56 23.45
C GLN A 211 67.53 -57.23 23.60
N ILE A 212 68.05 -56.18 22.98
CA ILE A 212 67.53 -54.81 23.10
C ILE A 212 66.06 -54.82 22.65
N ASP A 213 65.12 -54.62 23.56
CA ASP A 213 63.70 -54.50 23.22
C ASP A 213 63.43 -53.15 22.55
N VAL A 214 63.50 -53.17 21.21
CA VAL A 214 63.30 -52.01 20.34
C VAL A 214 61.87 -51.45 20.48
N THR A 215 60.91 -52.22 21.00
CA THR A 215 59.49 -51.82 21.08
C THR A 215 59.18 -50.77 22.16
N SER A 216 60.08 -50.60 23.14
CA SER A 216 59.94 -49.67 24.26
C SER A 216 60.55 -48.27 24.03
N LEU A 217 61.24 -48.04 22.90
CA LEU A 217 62.01 -46.82 22.68
C LEU A 217 61.15 -45.63 22.18
N PRO A 218 61.43 -44.38 22.60
CA PRO A 218 60.73 -43.18 22.12
C PRO A 218 60.97 -42.91 20.62
N ILE A 219 60.03 -42.20 19.97
CA ILE A 219 60.12 -41.85 18.53
C ILE A 219 61.45 -41.17 18.17
N ALA A 220 61.97 -40.28 19.01
CA ALA A 220 63.23 -39.58 18.77
C ALA A 220 64.43 -40.56 18.72
N THR A 221 64.50 -41.49 19.68
CA THR A 221 65.55 -42.51 19.78
C THR A 221 65.44 -43.54 18.67
N LEU A 222 64.22 -43.97 18.33
CA LEU A 222 63.94 -44.86 17.21
C LEU A 222 64.30 -44.21 15.87
N LYS A 223 64.04 -42.91 15.70
CA LYS A 223 64.44 -42.15 14.49
C LYS A 223 65.96 -42.03 14.36
N GLN A 224 66.68 -41.86 15.47
CA GLN A 224 68.15 -41.86 15.47
C GLN A 224 68.69 -43.26 15.15
N LYS A 225 68.16 -44.31 15.77
CA LYS A 225 68.56 -45.70 15.48
C LYS A 225 68.23 -46.10 14.04
N ALA A 226 67.07 -45.70 13.50
CA ALA A 226 66.70 -45.96 12.11
C ALA A 226 67.62 -45.23 11.11
N ARG A 227 68.25 -44.11 11.49
CA ARG A 227 69.28 -43.44 10.68
C ARG A 227 70.62 -44.16 10.73
N GLN A 228 70.97 -44.73 11.88
CA GLN A 228 72.22 -45.47 12.09
C GLN A 228 72.15 -46.91 11.57
N GLN A 229 70.95 -47.49 11.54
CA GLN A 229 70.65 -48.86 11.12
C GLN A 229 69.43 -48.85 10.17
N PRO A 230 69.57 -48.30 8.95
CA PRO A 230 68.47 -48.16 8.02
C PRO A 230 67.88 -49.50 7.53
N ASP A 231 68.65 -50.59 7.62
CA ASP A 231 68.24 -51.93 7.20
C ASP A 231 67.65 -52.78 8.34
N ASN A 232 67.58 -52.25 9.57
CA ASN A 232 67.04 -52.98 10.72
C ASN A 232 65.51 -52.88 10.77
N ALA A 233 64.84 -53.94 10.33
CA ALA A 233 63.38 -54.02 10.26
C ALA A 233 62.69 -53.86 11.64
N ASP A 234 63.30 -54.28 12.75
CA ASP A 234 62.73 -54.11 14.10
C ASP A 234 62.67 -52.63 14.51
N VAL A 235 63.73 -51.88 14.20
CA VAL A 235 63.83 -50.44 14.51
C VAL A 235 62.88 -49.63 13.64
N VAL A 236 62.85 -49.92 12.35
CA VAL A 236 61.97 -49.24 11.38
C VAL A 236 60.51 -49.60 11.64
N GLY A 237 60.21 -50.86 11.96
CA GLY A 237 58.87 -51.35 12.29
C GLY A 237 58.34 -50.78 13.61
N ALA A 238 59.16 -50.78 14.68
CA ALA A 238 58.80 -50.15 15.96
C ALA A 238 58.53 -48.64 15.79
N LEU A 239 59.31 -47.96 14.95
CA LEU A 239 59.09 -46.55 14.62
C LEU A 239 57.75 -46.34 13.90
N GLY A 240 57.42 -47.21 12.94
CA GLY A 240 56.12 -47.21 12.24
C GLY A 240 54.93 -47.45 13.16
N VAL A 241 55.03 -48.41 14.09
CA VAL A 241 54.01 -48.69 15.11
C VAL A 241 53.84 -47.49 16.06
N ARG A 242 54.94 -46.84 16.46
CA ARG A 242 54.89 -45.65 17.32
C ARG A 242 54.28 -44.44 16.63
N TYR A 243 54.58 -44.21 15.35
CA TYR A 243 53.89 -43.19 14.57
C TYR A 243 52.41 -43.52 14.33
N SER A 244 52.06 -44.80 14.16
CA SER A 244 50.67 -45.24 14.06
C SER A 244 49.91 -44.98 15.34
N ARG A 245 50.51 -45.30 16.49
CA ARG A 245 49.92 -45.00 17.79
C ARG A 245 49.78 -43.50 17.90
N ALA A 246 50.87 -42.75 17.74
CA ALA A 246 50.87 -41.30 17.69
C ALA A 246 50.07 -40.66 16.54
N ASN A 247 49.19 -41.33 15.78
CA ASN A 247 48.38 -40.74 14.68
C ASN A 247 49.10 -39.95 13.60
N GLN A 248 50.41 -40.09 13.50
CA GLN A 248 51.14 -39.48 12.40
C GLN A 248 51.01 -40.43 11.22
N ARG A 249 49.78 -40.56 10.69
CA ARG A 249 49.40 -41.62 9.75
C ARG A 249 50.31 -41.65 8.53
N SER A 250 50.69 -40.49 7.98
CA SER A 250 51.64 -40.40 6.88
C SER A 250 53.02 -40.99 7.22
N ALA A 251 53.56 -40.67 8.40
CA ALA A 251 54.82 -41.22 8.89
C ALA A 251 54.69 -42.71 9.24
N ALA A 252 53.58 -43.11 9.85
CA ALA A 252 53.26 -44.50 10.15
C ALA A 252 53.24 -45.35 8.87
N ILE A 253 52.56 -44.87 7.82
CA ILE A 253 52.48 -45.52 6.51
C ILE A 253 53.90 -45.66 5.92
N PHE A 254 54.69 -44.60 5.95
CA PHE A 254 56.07 -44.61 5.45
C PHE A 254 56.92 -45.67 6.16
N TYR A 255 57.01 -45.63 7.49
CA TYR A 255 57.89 -46.52 8.24
C TYR A 255 57.38 -47.96 8.32
N LEU A 256 56.06 -48.19 8.42
CA LEU A 256 55.49 -49.55 8.36
C LEU A 256 55.68 -50.18 6.98
N SER A 257 55.54 -49.40 5.89
CA SER A 257 55.82 -49.90 4.54
C SER A 257 57.29 -50.21 4.32
N GLN A 258 58.20 -49.43 4.90
CA GLN A 258 59.64 -49.68 4.84
C GLN A 258 60.02 -50.93 5.64
N ALA A 259 59.46 -51.12 6.83
CA ALA A 259 59.69 -52.32 7.65
C ALA A 259 59.26 -53.61 6.92
N LEU A 260 58.11 -53.57 6.24
CA LEU A 260 57.61 -54.70 5.44
C LEU A 260 58.42 -54.96 4.17
N LYS A 261 59.11 -53.96 3.61
CA LYS A 261 60.06 -54.13 2.50
C LYS A 261 61.38 -54.75 2.94
N LEU A 262 61.88 -54.34 4.12
CA LEU A 262 63.14 -54.84 4.68
C LEU A 262 63.02 -56.29 5.15
N ALA A 263 61.90 -56.66 5.77
CA ALA A 263 61.67 -58.03 6.24
C ALA A 263 60.20 -58.49 6.02
N PRO A 264 59.86 -59.01 4.83
CA PRO A 264 58.48 -59.41 4.48
C PRO A 264 57.91 -60.54 5.36
N ASN A 265 58.78 -61.41 5.89
CA ASN A 265 58.40 -62.60 6.68
C ASN A 265 58.76 -62.46 8.18
N HIS A 266 58.90 -61.23 8.68
CA HIS A 266 59.19 -60.96 10.08
C HIS A 266 58.04 -61.41 11.02
N ASP A 267 58.34 -61.77 12.27
CA ASP A 267 57.33 -62.19 13.26
C ASP A 267 56.22 -61.13 13.46
N ASN A 268 56.61 -59.85 13.46
CA ASN A 268 55.68 -58.71 13.58
C ASN A 268 55.07 -58.25 12.24
N SER A 269 55.37 -58.93 11.12
CA SER A 269 54.90 -58.51 9.78
C SER A 269 53.38 -58.54 9.64
N GLY A 270 52.68 -59.45 10.32
CA GLY A 270 51.21 -59.49 10.37
C GLY A 270 50.62 -58.24 11.03
N GLN A 271 51.18 -57.83 12.18
CA GLN A 271 50.78 -56.61 12.89
C GLN A 271 51.08 -55.36 12.05
N TRP A 272 52.26 -55.27 11.43
CA TRP A 272 52.62 -54.12 10.59
C TRP A 272 51.71 -54.00 9.37
N ARG A 273 51.31 -55.11 8.73
CA ARG A 273 50.34 -55.08 7.62
C ARG A 273 48.98 -54.56 8.07
N SER A 274 48.46 -55.05 9.20
CA SER A 274 47.18 -54.60 9.75
C SER A 274 47.20 -53.12 10.12
N MET A 275 48.25 -52.66 10.83
CA MET A 275 48.38 -51.25 11.18
C MET A 275 48.62 -50.38 9.94
N LEU A 276 49.40 -50.83 8.96
CA LEU A 276 49.60 -50.12 7.69
C LEU A 276 48.28 -49.92 6.96
N GLN A 277 47.48 -50.99 6.82
CA GLN A 277 46.17 -50.93 6.18
C GLN A 277 45.22 -49.99 6.90
N ALA A 278 45.13 -50.07 8.24
CA ALA A 278 44.30 -49.18 9.04
C ALA A 278 44.74 -47.70 8.90
N ASN A 279 46.04 -47.41 8.94
CA ASN A 279 46.54 -46.04 8.78
C ASN A 279 46.34 -45.53 7.34
N GLN A 280 46.53 -46.37 6.32
CA GLN A 280 46.24 -46.02 4.93
C GLN A 280 44.76 -45.69 4.73
N TYR A 281 43.86 -46.50 5.30
CA TYR A 281 42.41 -46.29 5.24
C TYR A 281 42.04 -44.93 5.82
N TRP A 282 42.37 -44.71 7.09
CA TRP A 282 42.01 -43.47 7.78
C TRP A 282 42.74 -42.22 7.25
N HIS A 283 43.90 -42.38 6.60
CA HIS A 283 44.61 -41.29 5.94
C HIS A 283 43.95 -40.90 4.61
N LEU A 284 43.56 -41.87 3.80
CA LEU A 284 42.85 -41.64 2.54
C LEU A 284 41.47 -41.03 2.78
N LEU A 285 40.72 -41.52 3.77
CA LEU A 285 39.41 -40.98 4.14
C LEU A 285 39.53 -39.50 4.54
N SER A 286 40.45 -39.16 5.45
CA SER A 286 40.67 -37.77 5.86
C SER A 286 41.08 -36.87 4.69
N LYS A 287 41.88 -37.37 3.74
CA LYS A 287 42.24 -36.61 2.56
C LYS A 287 41.03 -36.36 1.65
N GLY A 288 40.21 -37.39 1.42
CA GLY A 288 38.96 -37.28 0.66
C GLY A 288 38.02 -36.24 1.24
N ASP A 289 37.75 -36.30 2.54
CA ASP A 289 36.90 -35.34 3.26
C ASP A 289 37.46 -33.90 3.21
N ASP A 290 38.77 -33.73 3.46
CA ASP A 290 39.43 -32.42 3.43
C ASP A 290 39.36 -31.78 2.02
N THR A 291 39.48 -32.59 0.95
CA THR A 291 39.36 -32.10 -0.43
C THR A 291 37.92 -31.81 -0.84
N LEU A 292 36.96 -32.61 -0.38
CA LEU A 292 35.53 -32.38 -0.60
C LEU A 292 35.08 -31.06 0.03
N LEU A 293 35.53 -30.76 1.25
CA LEU A 293 35.27 -29.48 1.92
C LEU A 293 35.85 -28.28 1.17
N LYS A 294 36.97 -28.46 0.47
CA LYS A 294 37.61 -27.44 -0.38
C LYS A 294 36.99 -27.34 -1.77
N GLN A 295 35.94 -28.12 -2.07
CA GLN A 295 35.27 -28.20 -3.37
C GLN A 295 36.18 -28.70 -4.51
N ASP A 296 37.27 -29.40 -4.19
CA ASP A 296 38.13 -30.07 -5.16
C ASP A 296 37.62 -31.50 -5.40
N TYR A 297 36.55 -31.59 -6.20
CA TYR A 297 35.80 -32.82 -6.39
C TYR A 297 36.59 -33.91 -7.12
N GLU A 298 37.43 -33.55 -8.09
CA GLU A 298 38.22 -34.52 -8.87
C GLU A 298 39.28 -35.20 -7.98
N LEU A 299 39.93 -34.43 -7.10
CA LEU A 299 40.91 -34.99 -6.18
C LEU A 299 40.23 -35.81 -5.07
N ALA A 300 39.09 -35.35 -4.56
CA ALA A 300 38.30 -36.09 -3.58
C ALA A 300 37.84 -37.45 -4.13
N GLU A 301 37.34 -37.47 -5.37
CA GLU A 301 36.91 -38.70 -6.05
C GLU A 301 38.07 -39.70 -6.19
N ARG A 302 39.27 -39.24 -6.54
CA ARG A 302 40.47 -40.10 -6.60
C ARG A 302 40.79 -40.71 -5.23
N TYR A 303 40.70 -39.94 -4.14
CA TYR A 303 40.96 -40.46 -2.79
C TYR A 303 39.90 -41.45 -2.32
N PHE A 304 38.61 -41.19 -2.54
CA PHE A 304 37.55 -42.16 -2.21
C PHE A 304 37.61 -43.42 -3.08
N ASN A 305 37.99 -43.32 -4.34
CA ASN A 305 38.22 -44.49 -5.20
C ASN A 305 39.43 -45.33 -4.73
N GLN A 306 40.50 -44.69 -4.26
CA GLN A 306 41.63 -45.40 -3.63
C GLN A 306 41.22 -46.06 -2.32
N LEU A 307 40.39 -45.39 -1.52
CA LEU A 307 39.84 -45.92 -0.27
C LEU A 307 38.97 -47.16 -0.52
N ASN A 308 38.09 -47.11 -1.54
CA ASN A 308 37.24 -48.23 -1.94
C ASN A 308 38.06 -49.45 -2.39
N LYS A 309 39.19 -49.24 -3.07
CA LYS A 309 40.11 -50.34 -3.44
C LYS A 309 40.81 -50.98 -2.23
N LEU A 310 41.10 -50.20 -1.19
CA LEU A 310 41.81 -50.65 0.00
C LEU A 310 40.91 -51.43 0.96
N SER A 311 39.65 -51.03 1.07
CA SER A 311 38.65 -51.68 1.92
C SER A 311 37.30 -51.71 1.19
N PRO A 312 37.15 -52.63 0.22
CA PRO A 312 35.85 -52.89 -0.38
C PRO A 312 34.93 -53.38 0.74
N TYR A 313 33.66 -52.95 0.76
CA TYR A 313 32.62 -53.23 1.77
C TYR A 313 32.48 -52.25 2.95
N GLU A 314 33.36 -51.26 3.11
CA GLU A 314 33.12 -50.15 4.05
C GLU A 314 32.19 -49.09 3.43
N ILE A 315 31.45 -48.34 4.26
CA ILE A 315 30.42 -47.41 3.79
C ILE A 315 30.96 -46.02 3.45
N GLU A 316 32.04 -45.57 4.10
CA GLU A 316 32.59 -44.22 3.97
C GLU A 316 33.01 -43.84 2.55
N PRO A 317 33.64 -44.74 1.74
CA PRO A 317 33.93 -44.43 0.33
C PRO A 317 32.68 -44.11 -0.48
N TYR A 318 31.59 -44.85 -0.27
CA TYR A 318 30.34 -44.66 -1.00
C TYR A 318 29.56 -43.43 -0.53
N LEU A 319 29.62 -43.11 0.77
CA LEU A 319 29.07 -41.85 1.29
C LEU A 319 29.82 -40.64 0.71
N GLY A 320 31.15 -40.68 0.65
CA GLY A 320 31.97 -39.61 0.07
C GLY A 320 31.73 -39.41 -1.43
N LEU A 321 31.68 -40.50 -2.21
CA LEU A 321 31.34 -40.45 -3.64
C LEU A 321 29.91 -39.95 -3.89
N GLY A 322 28.95 -40.35 -3.06
CA GLY A 322 27.59 -39.83 -3.12
C GLY A 322 27.53 -38.33 -2.81
N ASP A 323 28.24 -37.85 -1.79
CA ASP A 323 28.32 -36.43 -1.43
C ASP A 323 28.94 -35.59 -2.56
N ILE A 324 29.95 -36.12 -3.27
CA ILE A 324 30.52 -35.50 -4.49
C ILE A 324 29.46 -35.41 -5.60
N ALA A 325 28.77 -36.51 -5.89
CA ALA A 325 27.75 -36.55 -6.93
C ALA A 325 26.59 -35.56 -6.64
N VAL A 326 26.17 -35.43 -5.37
CA VAL A 326 25.22 -34.39 -4.93
C VAL A 326 25.75 -32.99 -5.21
N ALA A 327 27.00 -32.70 -4.83
CA ALA A 327 27.60 -31.39 -5.06
C ALA A 327 27.71 -31.03 -6.56
N GLN A 328 27.89 -32.04 -7.41
CA GLN A 328 27.92 -31.92 -8.88
C GLN A 328 26.54 -31.99 -9.54
N ARG A 329 25.45 -32.07 -8.77
CA ARG A 329 24.05 -32.22 -9.26
C ARG A 329 23.79 -33.49 -10.08
N GLN A 330 24.55 -34.55 -9.84
CA GLN A 330 24.39 -35.86 -10.47
C GLN A 330 23.54 -36.77 -9.59
N TRP A 331 22.22 -36.53 -9.58
CA TRP A 331 21.31 -37.13 -8.60
C TRP A 331 21.21 -38.66 -8.69
N ASP A 332 21.15 -39.21 -9.90
CA ASP A 332 21.06 -40.66 -10.12
C ASP A 332 22.34 -41.39 -9.66
N LEU A 333 23.49 -40.76 -9.89
CA LEU A 333 24.78 -41.30 -9.47
C LEU A 333 24.91 -41.24 -7.94
N ALA A 334 24.49 -40.14 -7.31
CA ALA A 334 24.44 -40.01 -5.86
C ALA A 334 23.54 -41.06 -5.21
N GLU A 335 22.34 -41.25 -5.77
CA GLU A 335 21.38 -42.27 -5.31
C GLU A 335 22.00 -43.66 -5.36
N ASN A 336 22.63 -44.03 -6.48
CA ASN A 336 23.31 -45.31 -6.64
C ASN A 336 24.41 -45.51 -5.58
N HIS A 337 25.26 -44.50 -5.33
CA HIS A 337 26.32 -44.61 -4.33
C HIS A 337 25.77 -44.78 -2.92
N TYR A 338 24.77 -44.00 -2.52
CA TYR A 338 24.16 -44.17 -1.20
C TYR A 338 23.40 -45.49 -1.05
N LEU A 339 22.78 -46.01 -2.10
CA LEU A 339 22.16 -47.35 -2.09
C LEU A 339 23.20 -48.46 -1.93
N GLN A 340 24.40 -48.32 -2.50
CA GLN A 340 25.51 -49.24 -2.21
C GLN A 340 25.96 -49.16 -0.75
N ALA A 341 26.10 -47.95 -0.19
CA ALA A 341 26.39 -47.79 1.24
C ALA A 341 25.31 -48.45 2.12
N LEU A 342 24.04 -48.32 1.73
CA LEU A 342 22.91 -48.92 2.45
C LEU A 342 22.92 -50.45 2.35
N LYS A 343 23.36 -51.01 1.22
CA LYS A 343 23.49 -52.46 1.05
C LYS A 343 24.52 -53.06 2.01
N TYR A 344 25.63 -52.38 2.26
CA TYR A 344 26.69 -52.87 3.16
C TYR A 344 26.31 -52.72 4.64
N GLN A 345 25.72 -51.59 5.03
CA GLN A 345 25.21 -51.40 6.39
C GLN A 345 23.77 -50.86 6.38
N PRO A 346 22.74 -51.74 6.33
CA PRO A 346 21.34 -51.36 6.14
C PRO A 346 20.73 -50.49 7.24
N ASN A 347 21.33 -50.47 8.44
CA ASN A 347 20.82 -49.75 9.60
C ASN A 347 21.68 -48.52 9.98
N HIS A 348 22.65 -48.13 9.14
CA HIS A 348 23.55 -47.05 9.47
C HIS A 348 22.85 -45.68 9.34
N PRO A 349 22.77 -44.87 10.42
CA PRO A 349 21.93 -43.68 10.47
C PRO A 349 22.40 -42.58 9.49
N ALA A 350 23.72 -42.43 9.29
CA ALA A 350 24.25 -41.43 8.35
C ALA A 350 23.87 -41.72 6.90
N THR A 351 23.77 -43.00 6.50
CA THR A 351 23.40 -43.41 5.14
C THR A 351 21.92 -43.16 4.88
N LEU A 352 21.07 -43.53 5.83
CA LEU A 352 19.63 -43.24 5.80
C LEU A 352 19.37 -41.72 5.74
N HIS A 353 20.14 -40.94 6.50
CA HIS A 353 20.07 -39.49 6.49
C HIS A 353 20.45 -38.88 5.14
N ARG A 354 21.54 -39.35 4.50
CA ARG A 354 21.94 -38.89 3.16
C ARG A 354 20.89 -39.20 2.09
N LEU A 355 20.30 -40.40 2.11
CA LEU A 355 19.19 -40.77 1.21
C LEU A 355 17.94 -39.92 1.46
N ALA A 356 17.53 -39.74 2.72
CA ALA A 356 16.39 -38.90 3.07
C ALA A 356 16.59 -37.45 2.60
N LYS A 357 17.81 -36.91 2.77
CA LYS A 357 18.17 -35.56 2.29
C LYS A 357 18.14 -35.47 0.76
N LEU A 358 18.67 -36.47 0.07
CA LEU A 358 18.67 -36.54 -1.40
C LEU A 358 17.24 -36.59 -1.94
N TYR A 359 16.39 -37.47 -1.41
CA TYR A 359 15.00 -37.58 -1.86
C TYR A 359 14.18 -36.34 -1.57
N ARG A 360 14.38 -35.71 -0.41
CA ARG A 360 13.77 -34.41 -0.08
C ARG A 360 14.12 -33.32 -1.09
N GLN A 361 15.33 -33.32 -1.65
CA GLN A 361 15.73 -32.38 -2.71
C GLN A 361 15.13 -32.69 -4.08
N GLN A 362 14.73 -33.95 -4.34
CA GLN A 362 14.12 -34.36 -5.60
C GLN A 362 12.61 -34.11 -5.62
N SER A 363 11.87 -34.60 -4.61
CA SER A 363 10.46 -34.27 -4.38
C SER A 363 10.05 -34.62 -2.94
N HIS A 364 9.12 -33.85 -2.38
CA HIS A 364 8.62 -34.08 -1.02
C HIS A 364 7.91 -35.45 -0.91
N GLU A 365 7.18 -35.87 -1.94
CA GLU A 365 6.51 -37.18 -2.00
C GLU A 365 7.52 -38.34 -2.07
N LYS A 366 8.59 -38.22 -2.85
CA LYS A 366 9.63 -39.26 -2.95
C LYS A 366 10.31 -39.44 -1.59
N ALA A 367 10.58 -38.35 -0.88
CA ALA A 367 11.12 -38.40 0.48
C ALA A 367 10.15 -39.08 1.45
N GLN A 368 8.86 -38.78 1.36
CA GLN A 368 7.84 -39.41 2.20
C GLN A 368 7.70 -40.92 1.94
N GLN A 369 7.74 -41.34 0.67
CA GLN A 369 7.72 -42.75 0.29
C GLN A 369 8.93 -43.49 0.85
N PHE A 370 10.11 -42.88 0.80
CA PHE A 370 11.31 -43.45 1.40
C PHE A 370 11.15 -43.65 2.91
N ILE A 371 10.69 -42.62 3.65
CA ILE A 371 10.44 -42.72 5.10
C ILE A 371 9.40 -43.80 5.42
N ALA A 372 8.32 -43.88 4.64
CA ALA A 372 7.28 -44.90 4.81
C ALA A 372 7.79 -46.32 4.50
N GLY A 373 8.79 -46.46 3.63
CA GLY A 373 9.42 -47.73 3.26
C GLY A 373 10.51 -48.22 4.22
N LEU A 374 10.89 -47.42 5.23
CA LEU A 374 11.90 -47.83 6.22
C LEU A 374 11.36 -48.94 7.15
N THR A 375 12.21 -49.92 7.44
CA THR A 375 11.91 -50.89 8.52
C THR A 375 11.87 -50.20 9.89
N PRO A 376 11.18 -50.76 10.90
CA PRO A 376 11.11 -50.15 12.24
C PRO A 376 12.48 -49.84 12.86
N ARG A 377 13.50 -50.67 12.59
CA ARG A 377 14.87 -50.47 13.07
C ARG A 377 15.58 -49.33 12.35
N GLN A 378 15.42 -49.24 11.03
CA GLN A 378 15.97 -48.13 10.24
C GLN A 378 15.33 -46.80 10.62
N TYR A 379 13.99 -46.79 10.77
CA TYR A 379 13.26 -45.61 11.20
C TYR A 379 13.73 -45.15 12.59
N LYS A 380 13.87 -46.07 13.55
CA LYS A 380 14.37 -45.74 14.90
C LYS A 380 15.76 -45.12 14.86
N ASN A 381 16.70 -45.73 14.13
CA ASN A 381 18.08 -45.23 14.05
C ASN A 381 18.14 -43.85 13.37
N LEU A 382 17.35 -43.64 12.31
CA LEU A 382 17.26 -42.33 11.65
C LEU A 382 16.60 -41.29 12.57
N ALA A 383 15.57 -41.67 13.32
CA ALA A 383 14.86 -40.76 14.21
C ALA A 383 15.69 -40.34 15.44
N GLU A 384 16.52 -41.24 15.98
CA GLU A 384 17.37 -40.99 17.14
C GLU A 384 18.46 -39.94 16.87
N ASP A 385 19.16 -40.06 15.72
CA ASP A 385 20.25 -39.15 15.37
C ASP A 385 19.82 -37.98 14.45
N TYR A 386 18.77 -38.17 13.64
CA TYR A 386 18.37 -37.24 12.57
C TYR A 386 16.85 -37.02 12.48
N GLY A 387 16.11 -37.13 13.60
CA GLY A 387 14.65 -36.94 13.63
C GLY A 387 14.15 -35.60 13.04
N TYR A 388 14.99 -34.56 13.01
CA TYR A 388 14.67 -33.29 12.37
C TYR A 388 14.46 -33.39 10.85
N ILE A 389 15.10 -34.35 10.15
CA ILE A 389 14.85 -34.58 8.72
C ILE A 389 13.46 -35.19 8.50
N ILE A 390 13.03 -36.09 9.38
CA ILE A 390 11.69 -36.68 9.32
C ILE A 390 10.64 -35.59 9.58
N SER A 391 10.83 -34.77 10.62
CA SER A 391 9.97 -33.60 10.86
C SER A 391 9.95 -32.66 9.65
N GLY A 392 11.13 -32.32 9.10
CA GLY A 392 11.26 -31.43 7.95
C GLY A 392 10.52 -31.91 6.70
N ILE A 393 10.63 -33.19 6.33
CA ILE A 393 9.91 -33.77 5.19
C ILE A 393 8.39 -33.63 5.39
N ARG A 394 7.88 -33.93 6.59
CA ARG A 394 6.45 -33.80 6.88
C ARG A 394 5.99 -32.35 6.90
N GLN A 395 6.84 -31.42 7.33
CA GLN A 395 6.56 -29.98 7.27
C GLN A 395 6.48 -29.47 5.83
N ASP A 396 7.35 -29.95 4.93
CA ASP A 396 7.30 -29.58 3.52
C ASP A 396 5.98 -30.03 2.87
N LEU A 397 5.53 -31.26 3.14
CA LEU A 397 4.21 -31.74 2.67
C LEU A 397 3.04 -30.92 3.22
N ALA A 398 3.14 -30.45 4.46
CA ALA A 398 2.12 -29.56 5.02
C ALA A 398 2.14 -28.18 4.35
N ALA A 399 3.32 -27.69 3.96
CA ALA A 399 3.46 -26.44 3.21
C ALA A 399 2.95 -26.58 1.77
N ASP A 400 3.12 -27.73 1.11
CA ASP A 400 2.56 -27.99 -0.22
C ASP A 400 1.02 -27.91 -0.21
N ASP A 401 0.38 -28.38 0.86
CA ASP A 401 -1.06 -28.25 1.04
C ASP A 401 -1.47 -26.79 1.31
N GLU A 402 -0.69 -26.05 2.10
CA GLU A 402 -0.88 -24.61 2.36
C GLU A 402 -0.83 -23.81 1.05
N HIS A 403 0.14 -24.10 0.18
CA HIS A 403 0.25 -23.48 -1.15
C HIS A 403 -0.90 -23.83 -2.09
N LYS A 404 -1.62 -24.93 -1.84
CA LYS A 404 -2.84 -25.33 -2.55
C LYS A 404 -4.11 -24.85 -1.85
N GLU A 405 -3.99 -24.01 -0.83
CA GLU A 405 -5.08 -23.50 0.03
C GLU A 405 -5.85 -24.61 0.80
N GLN A 406 -5.25 -25.78 0.94
CA GLN A 406 -5.82 -26.93 1.65
C GLN A 406 -5.49 -26.89 3.15
N TYR A 407 -5.83 -25.79 3.82
CA TYR A 407 -5.44 -25.51 5.22
C TYR A 407 -5.87 -26.59 6.21
N LEU A 408 -7.03 -27.21 6.04
CA LEU A 408 -7.47 -28.30 6.93
C LEU A 408 -6.53 -29.51 6.88
N SER A 409 -6.07 -29.87 5.68
CA SER A 409 -5.12 -30.97 5.47
C SER A 409 -3.74 -30.62 6.02
N ALA A 410 -3.27 -29.38 5.79
CA ALA A 410 -2.03 -28.87 6.36
C ALA A 410 -2.05 -28.92 7.91
N ILE A 411 -3.16 -28.48 8.52
CA ILE A 411 -3.36 -28.52 9.98
C ILE A 411 -3.29 -29.94 10.51
N GLU A 412 -3.96 -30.91 9.88
CA GLU A 412 -3.91 -32.32 10.31
C GLU A 412 -2.48 -32.88 10.28
N LYS A 413 -1.74 -32.61 9.19
CA LYS A 413 -0.34 -32.99 9.07
C LYS A 413 0.53 -32.35 10.15
N ARG A 414 0.37 -31.04 10.40
CA ARG A 414 1.11 -30.32 11.45
C ARG A 414 0.75 -30.77 12.86
N LYS A 415 -0.51 -31.15 13.12
CA LYS A 415 -0.94 -31.76 14.40
C LYS A 415 -0.26 -33.11 14.63
N ALA A 416 -0.14 -33.93 13.59
CA ALA A 416 0.60 -35.19 13.67
C ALA A 416 2.09 -34.96 13.98
N ILE A 417 2.71 -33.96 13.34
CA ILE A 417 4.09 -33.57 13.64
C ILE A 417 4.22 -33.08 15.09
N ALA A 418 3.29 -32.25 15.58
CA ALA A 418 3.31 -31.74 16.95
C ALA A 418 3.15 -32.84 18.02
N LYS A 419 2.49 -33.95 17.67
CA LYS A 419 2.37 -35.14 18.53
C LYS A 419 3.70 -35.90 18.63
N ASP A 420 4.38 -36.11 17.50
CA ASP A 420 5.63 -36.88 17.43
C ASP A 420 6.84 -36.05 17.86
N TYR A 421 6.83 -34.74 17.58
CA TYR A 421 7.88 -33.77 17.86
C TYR A 421 7.35 -32.58 18.68
N PRO A 422 6.97 -32.80 19.96
CA PRO A 422 6.33 -31.80 20.81
C PRO A 422 7.16 -30.54 21.12
N ASN A 423 8.46 -30.57 20.83
CA ASN A 423 9.41 -29.48 21.09
C ASN A 423 9.79 -28.73 19.79
N ASP A 424 9.18 -29.08 18.64
CA ASP A 424 9.41 -28.41 17.37
C ASP A 424 8.67 -27.06 17.33
N VAL A 425 9.39 -26.02 17.74
CA VAL A 425 8.88 -24.65 17.89
C VAL A 425 8.28 -24.12 16.59
N TRP A 426 8.93 -24.36 15.45
CA TRP A 426 8.53 -23.75 14.19
C TRP A 426 7.34 -24.46 13.57
N ASN A 427 7.21 -25.77 13.75
CA ASN A 427 5.97 -26.48 13.39
C ASN A 427 4.78 -25.94 14.19
N ILE A 428 4.95 -25.71 15.50
CA ILE A 428 3.87 -25.20 16.36
C ILE A 428 3.49 -23.77 15.96
N TYR A 429 4.47 -22.90 15.66
CA TYR A 429 4.20 -21.57 15.15
C TYR A 429 3.41 -21.60 13.83
N ARG A 430 3.80 -22.44 12.87
CA ARG A 430 3.09 -22.58 11.59
C ARG A 430 1.69 -23.17 11.77
N LEU A 431 1.54 -24.18 12.64
CA LEU A 431 0.23 -24.72 13.01
C LEU A 431 -0.68 -23.66 13.61
N ALA A 432 -0.16 -22.83 14.50
CA ALA A 432 -0.89 -21.70 15.07
C ALA A 432 -1.31 -20.72 13.98
N ASP A 433 -0.46 -20.51 12.97
CA ASP A 433 -0.75 -19.64 11.84
C ASP A 433 -1.93 -20.17 10.99
N ASP A 434 -1.87 -21.44 10.60
CA ASP A 434 -2.95 -22.10 9.85
C ASP A 434 -4.28 -22.09 10.63
N LEU A 435 -4.22 -22.25 11.96
CA LEU A 435 -5.39 -22.20 12.84
C LEU A 435 -6.00 -20.79 12.94
N LEU A 436 -5.20 -19.73 12.85
CA LEU A 436 -5.71 -18.35 12.85
C LEU A 436 -6.51 -18.05 11.57
N ILE A 437 -6.08 -18.56 10.42
CA ILE A 437 -6.77 -18.42 9.13
C ILE A 437 -8.19 -18.98 9.21
N ILE A 438 -8.37 -20.15 9.83
CA ILE A 438 -9.68 -20.78 10.03
C ILE A 438 -10.40 -20.31 11.31
N GLN A 439 -10.00 -19.18 11.88
CA GLN A 439 -10.60 -18.55 13.07
C GLN A 439 -10.59 -19.41 14.35
N GLN A 440 -9.68 -20.37 14.48
CA GLN A 440 -9.51 -21.22 15.65
C GLN A 440 -8.37 -20.76 16.57
N GLY A 441 -8.31 -19.46 16.88
CA GLY A 441 -7.24 -18.86 17.68
C GLY A 441 -7.08 -19.45 19.10
N TYR A 442 -8.17 -19.92 19.71
CA TYR A 442 -8.11 -20.58 21.02
C TYR A 442 -7.27 -21.88 21.00
N VAL A 443 -7.41 -22.67 19.94
CA VAL A 443 -6.65 -23.92 19.77
C VAL A 443 -5.17 -23.62 19.52
N ALA A 444 -4.87 -22.56 18.75
CA ALA A 444 -3.52 -22.09 18.53
C ALA A 444 -2.82 -21.68 19.85
N GLU A 445 -3.53 -20.95 20.71
CA GLU A 445 -3.03 -20.54 22.02
C GLU A 445 -2.69 -21.74 22.92
N GLU A 446 -3.50 -22.80 22.89
CA GLU A 446 -3.27 -23.99 23.70
C GLU A 446 -1.98 -24.74 23.31
N TYR A 447 -1.67 -24.83 22.01
CA TYR A 447 -0.39 -25.40 21.56
C TYR A 447 0.81 -24.57 22.05
N PHE A 448 0.70 -23.24 22.03
CA PHE A 448 1.73 -22.36 22.59
C PHE A 448 1.83 -22.47 24.12
N ASN A 449 0.71 -22.63 24.84
CA ASN A 449 0.73 -22.84 26.28
C ASN A 449 1.46 -24.12 26.67
N GLN A 450 1.22 -25.22 25.95
CA GLN A 450 1.95 -26.47 26.14
C GLN A 450 3.45 -26.31 25.83
N LEU A 451 3.78 -25.60 24.75
CA LEU A 451 5.16 -25.32 24.38
C LEU A 451 5.89 -24.42 25.40
N ASN A 452 5.18 -23.42 25.96
CA ASN A 452 5.68 -22.53 26.99
C ASN A 452 6.03 -23.28 28.29
N ARG A 453 5.24 -24.30 28.67
CA ARG A 453 5.53 -25.15 29.84
C ARG A 453 6.76 -26.04 29.62
N ARG A 454 6.96 -26.55 28.41
CA ARG A 454 8.07 -27.46 28.08
C ARG A 454 9.41 -26.74 27.89
N LEU A 455 9.39 -25.55 27.26
CA LEU A 455 10.60 -24.82 26.87
C LEU A 455 10.61 -23.37 27.42
N PRO A 456 10.51 -23.14 28.74
CA PRO A 456 10.23 -21.82 29.35
C PRO A 456 11.31 -20.76 29.16
N ASN A 457 12.53 -21.12 28.76
CA ASN A 457 13.64 -20.18 28.52
C ASN A 457 14.31 -20.32 27.13
N ALA A 458 13.73 -21.10 26.21
CA ALA A 458 14.33 -21.30 24.89
C ALA A 458 14.15 -20.05 23.98
N PRO A 459 15.24 -19.44 23.45
CA PRO A 459 15.16 -18.24 22.62
C PRO A 459 14.30 -18.40 21.35
N SER A 460 14.38 -19.56 20.68
CA SER A 460 13.57 -19.87 19.49
C SER A 460 12.07 -19.84 19.81
N ARG A 461 11.69 -20.39 20.96
CA ARG A 461 10.30 -20.45 21.43
C ARG A 461 9.78 -19.07 21.82
N LEU A 462 10.55 -18.31 22.58
CA LEU A 462 10.21 -16.92 22.93
C LEU A 462 10.01 -16.06 21.69
N TYR A 463 10.87 -16.24 20.67
CA TYR A 463 10.73 -15.53 19.41
C TYR A 463 9.50 -15.95 18.60
N ALA A 464 9.25 -17.25 18.45
CA ALA A 464 8.05 -17.76 17.79
C ALA A 464 6.75 -17.28 18.48
N TYR A 465 6.74 -17.25 19.81
CA TYR A 465 5.61 -16.72 20.57
C TYR A 465 5.45 -15.20 20.37
N ALA A 466 6.55 -14.43 20.34
CA ALA A 466 6.50 -13.00 20.03
C ALA A 466 5.95 -12.72 18.62
N LEU A 467 6.31 -13.52 17.62
CA LEU A 467 5.75 -13.42 16.26
C LEU A 467 4.22 -13.66 16.26
N TYR A 468 3.76 -14.67 16.99
CA TYR A 468 2.34 -14.98 17.14
C TYR A 468 1.57 -13.87 17.88
N LEU A 469 2.14 -13.34 18.97
CA LEU A 469 1.57 -12.20 19.70
C LEU A 469 1.44 -10.96 18.80
N ASN A 470 2.47 -10.65 18.01
CA ASN A 470 2.42 -9.57 17.02
C ASN A 470 1.29 -9.77 16.00
N LYS A 471 1.16 -10.97 15.43
CA LYS A 471 0.12 -11.28 14.44
C LYS A 471 -1.30 -11.22 15.00
N THR A 472 -1.47 -11.42 16.31
CA THR A 472 -2.75 -11.31 17.01
C THR A 472 -3.00 -9.91 17.61
N GLY A 473 -2.20 -8.90 17.23
CA GLY A 473 -2.36 -7.50 17.67
C GLY A 473 -1.88 -7.22 19.11
N ARG A 474 -1.15 -8.16 19.73
CA ARG A 474 -0.63 -8.06 21.10
C ARG A 474 0.84 -7.60 21.10
N GLU A 475 1.11 -6.48 20.43
CA GLU A 475 2.47 -5.98 20.15
C GLU A 475 3.30 -5.68 21.40
N THR A 476 2.72 -5.07 22.43
CA THR A 476 3.41 -4.79 23.71
C THR A 476 3.85 -6.09 24.39
N GLN A 477 2.99 -7.12 24.39
CA GLN A 477 3.33 -8.43 24.95
C GLN A 477 4.40 -9.14 24.12
N ALA A 478 4.38 -8.97 22.79
CA ALA A 478 5.42 -9.47 21.90
C ALA A 478 6.77 -8.83 22.24
N LEU A 479 6.80 -7.51 22.43
CA LEU A 479 8.01 -6.78 22.78
C LEU A 479 8.54 -7.20 24.17
N ASP A 480 7.66 -7.35 25.16
CA ASP A 480 8.03 -7.82 26.50
C ASP A 480 8.57 -9.26 26.46
N THR A 481 7.99 -10.12 25.64
CA THR A 481 8.49 -11.48 25.40
C THR A 481 9.91 -11.43 24.81
N LEU A 482 10.17 -10.57 23.82
CA LEU A 482 11.51 -10.41 23.24
C LEU A 482 12.52 -9.88 24.26
N LYS A 483 12.13 -8.95 25.15
CA LYS A 483 12.98 -8.41 26.23
C LYS A 483 13.54 -9.51 27.15
N THR A 484 12.83 -10.62 27.31
CA THR A 484 13.32 -11.76 28.11
C THR A 484 14.48 -12.53 27.45
N ILE A 485 14.68 -12.39 26.13
CA ILE A 485 15.78 -13.01 25.40
C ILE A 485 17.06 -12.15 25.56
N PRO A 486 18.15 -12.68 26.15
CA PRO A 486 19.41 -11.95 26.29
C PRO A 486 19.95 -11.45 24.95
N LEU A 487 20.50 -10.23 24.90
CA LEU A 487 20.98 -9.61 23.66
C LEU A 487 22.01 -10.46 22.90
N SER A 488 22.86 -11.23 23.60
CA SER A 488 23.83 -12.14 23.00
C SER A 488 23.22 -13.35 22.29
N GLN A 489 21.97 -13.69 22.60
CA GLN A 489 21.24 -14.82 22.03
C GLN A 489 20.22 -14.40 20.96
N ARG A 490 20.08 -13.09 20.69
CA ARG A 490 19.16 -12.58 19.68
C ARG A 490 19.74 -12.70 18.28
N SER A 491 19.02 -13.37 17.39
CA SER A 491 19.32 -13.37 15.95
C SER A 491 19.00 -12.02 15.32
N GLU A 492 19.50 -11.77 14.10
CA GLU A 492 19.16 -10.56 13.35
C GLU A 492 17.64 -10.42 13.13
N SER A 493 16.94 -11.52 12.85
CA SER A 493 15.47 -11.52 12.72
C SER A 493 14.75 -11.15 14.03
N MET A 494 15.31 -11.51 15.19
CA MET A 494 14.78 -11.09 16.49
C MET A 494 15.01 -9.60 16.74
N LYS A 495 16.19 -9.08 16.39
CA LYS A 495 16.51 -7.65 16.52
C LYS A 495 15.63 -6.80 15.59
N ALA A 496 15.41 -7.27 14.36
CA ALA A 496 14.54 -6.61 13.39
C ALA A 496 13.07 -6.54 13.88
N LEU A 497 12.56 -7.61 14.49
CA LEU A 497 11.21 -7.61 15.09
C LEU A 497 11.13 -6.66 16.29
N ASP A 498 12.13 -6.68 17.20
CA ASP A 498 12.19 -5.78 18.36
C ASP A 498 12.20 -4.30 17.91
N SER A 499 13.00 -3.96 16.90
CA SER A 499 13.05 -2.63 16.30
C SER A 499 11.70 -2.20 15.72
N ARG A 500 11.05 -3.06 14.93
CA ARG A 500 9.75 -2.77 14.31
C ARG A 500 8.65 -2.55 15.34
N LEU A 501 8.59 -3.39 16.38
CA LEU A 501 7.61 -3.27 17.46
C LEU A 501 7.83 -1.98 18.28
N ARG A 502 9.07 -1.62 18.59
CA ARG A 502 9.40 -0.34 19.25
C ARG A 502 9.02 0.86 18.40
N PHE A 503 9.26 0.78 17.10
CA PHE A 503 8.84 1.83 16.18
C PHE A 503 7.30 1.97 16.16
N GLY A 504 6.56 0.86 16.18
CA GLY A 504 5.10 0.86 16.35
C GLY A 504 4.64 1.57 17.64
N GLU A 505 5.29 1.32 18.79
CA GLU A 505 5.00 2.04 20.04
C GLU A 505 5.28 3.55 19.92
N ILE A 506 6.39 3.93 19.28
CA ILE A 506 6.76 5.34 19.04
C ILE A 506 5.72 6.03 18.15
N VAL A 507 5.32 5.39 17.05
CA VAL A 507 4.30 5.91 16.13
C VAL A 507 2.96 6.03 16.84
N THR A 508 2.52 5.01 17.60
CA THR A 508 1.27 5.05 18.36
C THR A 508 1.24 6.22 19.35
N HIS A 509 2.36 6.50 20.02
CA HIS A 509 2.47 7.66 20.90
C HIS A 509 2.41 8.98 20.13
N ALA A 510 3.13 9.09 19.01
CA ALA A 510 3.11 10.26 18.15
C ALA A 510 1.70 10.53 17.58
N GLU A 511 0.99 9.50 17.13
CA GLU A 511 -0.40 9.60 16.69
C GLU A 511 -1.34 10.02 17.81
N SER A 512 -1.12 9.55 19.05
CA SER A 512 -1.87 10.03 20.22
C SER A 512 -1.67 11.53 20.49
N LEU A 513 -0.44 12.04 20.33
CA LEU A 513 -0.15 13.48 20.43
C LEU A 513 -0.83 14.26 19.29
N ARG A 514 -0.77 13.73 18.06
CA ARG A 514 -1.43 14.31 16.90
C ARG A 514 -2.95 14.38 17.07
N ALA A 515 -3.58 13.33 17.58
CA ALA A 515 -5.02 13.29 17.88
C ALA A 515 -5.45 14.32 18.94
N LYS A 516 -4.54 14.76 19.81
CA LYS A 516 -4.75 15.85 20.78
C LYS A 516 -4.51 17.26 20.20
N GLY A 517 -4.23 17.36 18.90
CA GLY A 517 -3.90 18.62 18.22
C GLY A 517 -2.45 19.09 18.42
N GLN A 518 -1.56 18.24 18.96
CA GLN A 518 -0.16 18.57 19.27
C GLN A 518 0.80 18.02 18.20
N GLU A 519 0.52 18.25 16.92
CA GLU A 519 1.25 17.60 15.82
C GLU A 519 2.75 17.95 15.79
N GLN A 520 3.13 19.21 16.05
CA GLN A 520 4.56 19.57 16.08
C GLN A 520 5.32 18.79 17.17
N GLN A 521 4.70 18.58 18.33
CA GLN A 521 5.28 17.78 19.40
C GLN A 521 5.37 16.30 19.01
N ALA A 522 4.40 15.79 18.23
CA ALA A 522 4.46 14.44 17.68
C ALA A 522 5.63 14.28 16.70
N ILE A 523 5.84 15.26 15.81
CA ILE A 523 6.96 15.26 14.85
C ILE A 523 8.30 15.33 15.59
N ASP A 524 8.41 16.22 16.59
CA ASP A 524 9.63 16.35 17.41
C ASP A 524 9.89 15.06 18.19
N TYR A 525 8.83 14.42 18.71
CA TYR A 525 8.92 13.13 19.40
C TYR A 525 9.39 12.01 18.49
N LEU A 526 8.85 11.92 17.27
CA LEU A 526 9.33 11.00 16.23
C LEU A 526 10.83 11.25 16.02
N PHE A 527 11.24 12.46 15.62
CA PHE A 527 12.65 12.75 15.35
C PHE A 527 13.59 12.46 16.53
N ALA A 528 13.14 12.65 17.77
CA ALA A 528 13.93 12.34 18.96
C ALA A 528 14.10 10.83 19.23
N HIS A 529 13.18 9.99 18.76
CA HIS A 529 13.14 8.55 19.09
C HIS A 529 13.25 7.60 17.88
N ILE A 530 13.35 8.12 16.65
CA ILE A 530 13.49 7.32 15.42
C ILE A 530 14.67 6.33 15.52
N PRO A 531 14.41 5.02 15.40
CA PRO A 531 15.48 4.04 15.19
C PRO A 531 16.17 4.30 13.84
N PRO A 532 17.51 4.26 13.74
CA PRO A 532 18.24 4.50 12.49
C PRO A 532 17.73 3.68 11.29
N GLU A 533 17.34 2.44 11.55
CA GLU A 533 16.80 1.48 10.57
C GLU A 533 15.37 1.77 10.11
N GLN A 534 14.60 2.62 10.81
CA GLN A 534 13.22 3.01 10.47
C GLN A 534 13.13 4.47 9.95
N LYS A 535 14.27 5.07 9.61
CA LYS A 535 14.34 6.47 9.18
C LYS A 535 13.50 6.73 7.91
N ILE A 536 13.52 5.79 6.96
CA ILE A 536 12.74 5.90 5.72
C ILE A 536 11.24 5.82 6.02
N GLN A 537 10.80 4.80 6.78
CA GLN A 537 9.40 4.63 7.19
C GLN A 537 8.87 5.87 7.90
N THR A 538 9.71 6.53 8.71
CA THR A 538 9.31 7.77 9.39
C THR A 538 9.11 8.92 8.41
N TYR A 539 9.99 9.11 7.43
CA TYR A 539 9.79 10.15 6.41
C TYR A 539 8.57 9.86 5.53
N LEU A 540 8.29 8.61 5.20
CA LEU A 540 7.07 8.23 4.49
C LEU A 540 5.81 8.54 5.31
N LEU A 541 5.82 8.24 6.62
CA LEU A 541 4.73 8.60 7.53
C LEU A 541 4.52 10.12 7.61
N LEU A 542 5.60 10.87 7.78
CA LEU A 542 5.55 12.35 7.82
C LEU A 542 5.09 12.96 6.49
N ALA A 543 5.46 12.35 5.35
CA ALA A 543 4.97 12.74 4.04
C ALA A 543 3.45 12.56 3.94
N ASN A 544 2.92 11.42 4.39
CA ASN A 544 1.48 11.16 4.44
C ASN A 544 0.76 12.16 5.34
N TRP A 545 1.28 12.44 6.54
CA TRP A 545 0.70 13.45 7.44
C TRP A 545 0.68 14.84 6.79
N ALA A 546 1.75 15.19 6.07
CA ALA A 546 1.83 16.45 5.35
C ALA A 546 0.85 16.55 4.17
N GLN A 547 0.57 15.43 3.50
CA GLN A 547 -0.44 15.33 2.44
C GLN A 547 -1.86 15.44 3.00
N GLU A 548 -2.18 14.80 4.12
CA GLU A 548 -3.51 14.86 4.77
C GLU A 548 -3.94 16.29 5.14
N ARG A 549 -2.98 17.15 5.50
CA ARG A 549 -3.21 18.57 5.77
C ARG A 549 -3.11 19.46 4.52
N ASN A 550 -3.00 18.86 3.34
CA ASN A 550 -2.86 19.53 2.05
C ASN A 550 -1.61 20.44 1.95
N ASN A 551 -0.53 20.12 2.68
CA ASN A 551 0.76 20.84 2.58
C ASN A 551 1.70 20.05 1.66
N LEU A 552 1.45 20.20 0.36
CA LEU A 552 2.10 19.43 -0.70
C LEU A 552 3.61 19.66 -0.78
N ASP A 553 4.10 20.88 -0.51
CA ASP A 553 5.53 21.18 -0.58
C ASP A 553 6.33 20.44 0.50
N GLN A 554 5.78 20.39 1.73
CA GLN A 554 6.43 19.65 2.81
C GLN A 554 6.33 18.14 2.60
N ALA A 555 5.22 17.63 2.08
CA ALA A 555 5.08 16.22 1.70
C ALA A 555 6.13 15.82 0.66
N LEU A 556 6.30 16.63 -0.40
CA LEU A 556 7.31 16.39 -1.43
C LEU A 556 8.74 16.45 -0.86
N SER A 557 9.02 17.37 0.07
CA SER A 557 10.31 17.45 0.75
C SER A 557 10.63 16.19 1.57
N TYR A 558 9.65 15.62 2.27
CA TYR A 558 9.82 14.37 2.98
C TYR A 558 10.04 13.19 2.04
N TYR A 559 9.31 13.10 0.92
CA TYR A 559 9.57 12.09 -0.10
C TYR A 559 10.97 12.24 -0.73
N HIS A 560 11.43 13.45 -1.03
CA HIS A 560 12.81 13.69 -1.49
C HIS A 560 13.84 13.23 -0.47
N THR A 561 13.59 13.47 0.82
CA THR A 561 14.48 13.02 1.88
C THR A 561 14.53 11.49 1.95
N ALA A 562 13.38 10.81 1.79
CA ALA A 562 13.34 9.35 1.67
C ALA A 562 14.09 8.85 0.43
N LEU A 563 13.93 9.50 -0.73
CA LEU A 563 14.63 9.15 -1.97
C LEU A 563 16.14 9.44 -1.93
N ASN A 564 16.59 10.42 -1.15
CA ASN A 564 18.01 10.66 -0.94
C ASN A 564 18.66 9.56 -0.09
N LEU A 565 17.90 8.92 0.80
CA LEU A 565 18.35 7.77 1.58
C LEU A 565 18.30 6.48 0.74
N GLU A 566 17.23 6.29 -0.01
CA GLU A 566 17.01 5.13 -0.88
C GLU A 566 16.44 5.58 -2.25
N PRO A 567 17.30 5.78 -3.27
CA PRO A 567 16.88 6.33 -4.57
C PRO A 567 15.85 5.49 -5.33
N ASN A 568 15.75 4.21 -5.01
CA ASN A 568 14.90 3.23 -5.68
C ASN A 568 13.69 2.80 -4.83
N ASN A 569 13.35 3.58 -3.79
CA ASN A 569 12.21 3.26 -2.93
C ASN A 569 10.88 3.48 -3.68
N GLU A 570 10.16 2.39 -3.97
CA GLU A 570 8.90 2.38 -4.71
C GLU A 570 7.85 3.34 -4.11
N THR A 571 7.62 3.24 -2.80
CA THR A 571 6.58 4.03 -2.10
C THR A 571 6.90 5.52 -2.15
N ALA A 572 8.17 5.89 -1.98
CA ALA A 572 8.61 7.29 -2.05
C ALA A 572 8.51 7.85 -3.48
N LEU A 573 8.84 7.06 -4.50
CA LEU A 573 8.71 7.49 -5.90
C LEU A 573 7.25 7.69 -6.29
N LEU A 574 6.37 6.74 -5.93
CA LEU A 574 4.93 6.86 -6.20
C LEU A 574 4.34 8.05 -5.44
N GLY A 575 4.67 8.22 -4.15
CA GLY A 575 4.22 9.37 -3.37
C GLY A 575 4.69 10.71 -3.94
N ALA A 576 5.96 10.82 -4.33
CA ALA A 576 6.49 12.02 -5.00
C ALA A 576 5.81 12.29 -6.35
N THR A 577 5.42 11.24 -7.07
CA THR A 577 4.66 11.34 -8.33
C THR A 577 3.28 11.92 -8.09
N ASP A 578 2.53 11.35 -7.14
CA ASP A 578 1.18 11.79 -6.79
C ASP A 578 1.18 13.26 -6.32
N ILE A 579 2.11 13.64 -5.44
CA ILE A 579 2.23 15.03 -4.99
C ILE A 579 2.59 15.98 -6.14
N ALA A 580 3.46 15.58 -7.06
CA ALA A 580 3.79 16.41 -8.22
C ALA A 580 2.60 16.60 -9.17
N LEU A 581 1.73 15.58 -9.31
CA LEU A 581 0.49 15.67 -10.07
C LEU A 581 -0.53 16.59 -9.40
N GLU A 582 -0.74 16.45 -8.08
CA GLU A 582 -1.60 17.33 -7.29
C GLU A 582 -1.15 18.81 -7.37
N GLN A 583 0.16 19.07 -7.47
CA GLN A 583 0.72 20.42 -7.69
C GLN A 583 0.64 20.91 -9.14
N GLY A 584 0.13 20.12 -10.08
CA GLY A 584 0.11 20.43 -11.51
C GLY A 584 1.48 20.37 -12.21
N LYS A 585 2.52 19.87 -11.53
CA LYS A 585 3.92 19.81 -12.02
C LYS A 585 4.16 18.55 -12.84
N LYS A 586 3.46 18.40 -13.97
CA LYS A 586 3.51 17.20 -14.83
C LYS A 586 4.91 16.78 -15.27
N MET A 587 5.83 17.72 -15.51
CA MET A 587 7.21 17.40 -15.89
C MET A 587 8.00 16.71 -14.76
N GLN A 588 7.74 17.07 -13.51
CA GLN A 588 8.36 16.41 -12.35
C GLN A 588 7.76 15.02 -12.16
N ALA A 589 6.44 14.87 -12.31
CA ALA A 589 5.79 13.56 -12.29
C ALA A 589 6.38 12.61 -13.37
N LYS A 590 6.57 13.09 -14.61
CA LYS A 590 7.23 12.33 -15.69
C LYS A 590 8.65 11.88 -15.32
N TYR A 591 9.41 12.71 -14.60
CA TYR A 591 10.75 12.34 -14.14
C TYR A 591 10.72 11.17 -13.12
N TYR A 592 9.79 11.19 -12.16
CA TYR A 592 9.64 10.09 -11.20
C TYR A 592 9.12 8.81 -11.85
N LEU A 593 8.15 8.93 -12.77
CA LEU A 593 7.64 7.78 -13.55
C LEU A 593 8.75 7.10 -14.36
N ALA A 594 9.63 7.87 -14.99
CA ALA A 594 10.79 7.32 -15.69
C ALA A 594 11.75 6.57 -14.76
N LYS A 595 11.88 6.97 -13.49
CA LYS A 595 12.65 6.20 -12.49
C LYS A 595 11.95 4.91 -12.12
N ILE A 596 10.63 4.96 -11.89
CA ILE A 596 9.80 3.79 -11.56
C ILE A 596 9.91 2.72 -12.65
N GLU A 597 9.91 3.12 -13.92
CA GLU A 597 10.07 2.22 -15.07
C GLU A 597 11.35 1.38 -15.01
N THR A 598 12.42 1.89 -14.39
CA THR A 598 13.68 1.14 -14.23
C THR A 598 13.63 0.07 -13.13
N LEU A 599 12.62 0.11 -12.25
CA LEU A 599 12.46 -0.81 -11.13
C LEU A 599 11.65 -2.08 -11.47
N SER A 600 11.39 -2.33 -12.75
CA SER A 600 10.54 -3.44 -13.23
C SER A 600 9.15 -3.44 -12.58
N PRO A 601 8.26 -2.47 -12.90
CA PRO A 601 6.94 -2.32 -12.28
C PRO A 601 6.06 -3.59 -12.29
N ASN A 602 6.33 -4.55 -13.18
CA ASN A 602 5.65 -5.85 -13.23
C ASN A 602 5.89 -6.71 -11.97
N GLN A 603 6.85 -6.34 -11.12
CA GLN A 603 7.09 -6.96 -9.81
C GLN A 603 6.33 -6.25 -8.68
N PHE A 604 5.70 -5.12 -8.96
CA PHE A 604 4.93 -4.38 -7.96
C PHE A 604 3.58 -5.06 -7.70
N ASN A 605 2.98 -4.75 -6.56
CA ASN A 605 1.60 -5.16 -6.29
C ASN A 605 0.61 -4.42 -7.20
N SER A 606 -0.60 -4.96 -7.36
CA SER A 606 -1.62 -4.43 -8.26
C SER A 606 -2.02 -2.98 -7.95
N ASN A 607 -2.02 -2.57 -6.67
CA ASN A 607 -2.35 -1.20 -6.29
C ASN A 607 -1.26 -0.19 -6.69
N SER A 608 0.01 -0.58 -6.60
CA SER A 608 1.14 0.23 -7.07
C SER A 608 1.11 0.38 -8.60
N ILE A 609 0.87 -0.71 -9.34
CA ILE A 609 0.73 -0.64 -10.80
C ILE A 609 -0.47 0.23 -11.20
N LYS A 610 -1.59 0.12 -10.48
CA LYS A 610 -2.77 0.98 -10.66
C LYS A 610 -2.41 2.46 -10.47
N ARG A 611 -1.63 2.80 -9.44
CA ARG A 611 -1.13 4.19 -9.23
C ARG A 611 -0.25 4.65 -10.39
N VAL A 612 0.68 3.82 -10.86
CA VAL A 612 1.49 4.13 -12.06
C VAL A 612 0.61 4.36 -13.28
N ALA A 613 -0.38 3.50 -13.54
CA ALA A 613 -1.27 3.61 -14.68
C ALA A 613 -2.08 4.92 -14.66
N ASN A 614 -2.64 5.28 -13.50
CA ASN A 614 -3.34 6.54 -13.31
C ASN A 614 -2.40 7.75 -13.51
N ALA A 615 -1.20 7.70 -12.95
CA ALA A 615 -0.22 8.77 -13.08
C ALA A 615 0.25 8.97 -14.54
N GLU A 616 0.52 7.87 -15.26
CA GLU A 616 0.88 7.90 -16.69
C GLU A 616 -0.23 8.52 -17.55
N LYS A 617 -1.49 8.19 -17.25
CA LYS A 617 -2.65 8.81 -17.91
C LYS A 617 -2.70 10.32 -17.66
N GLU A 618 -2.52 10.75 -16.41
CA GLU A 618 -2.64 12.16 -16.02
C GLU A 618 -1.53 13.05 -16.61
N VAL A 619 -0.31 12.50 -16.79
CA VAL A 619 0.78 13.17 -17.50
C VAL A 619 0.63 13.15 -19.03
N GLY A 620 -0.38 12.46 -19.56
CA GLY A 620 -0.73 12.39 -20.98
C GLY A 620 -0.07 11.24 -21.76
N ASN A 621 0.49 10.24 -21.09
CA ASN A 621 1.10 9.06 -21.72
C ASN A 621 0.08 7.90 -21.83
N THR A 622 -1.00 8.10 -22.60
CA THR A 622 -2.13 7.15 -22.68
C THR A 622 -1.73 5.74 -23.08
N GLU A 623 -0.78 5.56 -24.01
CA GLU A 623 -0.30 4.24 -24.43
C GLU A 623 0.34 3.45 -23.27
N LYS A 624 1.11 4.13 -22.41
CA LYS A 624 1.70 3.51 -21.21
C LYS A 624 0.63 3.16 -20.19
N ALA A 625 -0.32 4.07 -19.96
CA ALA A 625 -1.46 3.79 -19.09
C ALA A 625 -2.26 2.58 -19.58
N GLN A 626 -2.53 2.48 -20.88
CA GLN A 626 -3.20 1.34 -21.50
C GLN A 626 -2.42 0.04 -21.28
N HIS A 627 -1.10 0.07 -21.45
CA HIS A 627 -0.25 -1.10 -21.20
C HIS A 627 -0.38 -1.61 -19.77
N TYR A 628 -0.30 -0.72 -18.77
CA TYR A 628 -0.42 -1.11 -17.36
C TYR A 628 -1.85 -1.56 -16.99
N PHE A 629 -2.89 -0.91 -17.51
CA PHE A 629 -4.27 -1.35 -17.28
C PHE A 629 -4.59 -2.68 -17.98
N ALA A 630 -4.03 -2.94 -19.17
CA ALA A 630 -4.15 -4.22 -19.84
C ALA A 630 -3.44 -5.34 -19.06
N TYR A 631 -2.27 -5.05 -18.48
CA TYR A 631 -1.56 -5.98 -17.59
C TYR A 631 -2.40 -6.32 -16.35
N LEU A 632 -2.99 -5.31 -15.69
CA LEU A 632 -3.87 -5.51 -14.53
C LEU A 632 -5.12 -6.31 -14.89
N ALA A 633 -5.75 -6.01 -16.03
CA ALA A 633 -6.89 -6.77 -16.54
C ALA A 633 -6.52 -8.25 -16.76
N GLN A 634 -5.37 -8.53 -17.37
CA GLN A 634 -4.89 -9.89 -17.61
C GLN A 634 -4.63 -10.64 -16.29
N GLN A 635 -4.04 -9.98 -15.28
CA GLN A 635 -3.85 -10.59 -13.96
C GLN A 635 -5.18 -10.99 -13.31
N ILE A 636 -6.19 -10.11 -13.41
CA ILE A 636 -7.53 -10.37 -12.88
C ILE A 636 -8.20 -11.53 -13.61
N GLU A 637 -8.02 -11.66 -14.93
CA GLU A 637 -8.54 -12.81 -15.68
C GLU A 637 -7.89 -14.14 -15.25
N THR A 638 -6.61 -14.12 -14.88
CA THR A 638 -5.91 -15.33 -14.38
C THR A 638 -6.27 -15.70 -12.95
N GLU A 639 -6.55 -14.71 -12.09
CA GLU A 639 -6.91 -14.91 -10.68
C GLU A 639 -8.15 -14.06 -10.31
N PRO A 640 -9.36 -14.46 -10.75
CA PRO A 640 -10.56 -13.62 -10.58
C PRO A 640 -10.93 -13.39 -9.11
N ASP A 641 -10.58 -14.33 -8.22
CA ASP A 641 -10.95 -14.27 -6.81
C ASP A 641 -10.11 -13.28 -6.00
N SER A 642 -8.90 -12.93 -6.46
CA SER A 642 -8.01 -11.96 -5.80
C SER A 642 -8.20 -10.51 -6.27
N ALA A 643 -9.15 -10.26 -7.18
CA ALA A 643 -9.35 -8.96 -7.81
C ALA A 643 -9.82 -7.86 -6.82
N ASP A 644 -9.04 -6.78 -6.72
CA ASP A 644 -9.37 -5.60 -5.91
C ASP A 644 -10.43 -4.72 -6.63
N PRO A 645 -11.59 -4.43 -5.99
CA PRO A 645 -12.64 -3.60 -6.59
C PRO A 645 -12.17 -2.19 -6.96
N LEU A 646 -11.18 -1.64 -6.25
CA LEU A 646 -10.60 -0.34 -6.56
C LEU A 646 -9.81 -0.35 -7.88
N VAL A 647 -9.09 -1.43 -8.15
CA VAL A 647 -8.37 -1.64 -9.42
C VAL A 647 -9.38 -1.77 -10.57
N LEU A 648 -10.43 -2.58 -10.37
CA LEU A 648 -11.49 -2.75 -11.37
C LEU A 648 -12.19 -1.43 -11.69
N ARG A 649 -12.49 -0.59 -10.70
CA ARG A 649 -13.04 0.75 -10.92
C ARG A 649 -12.13 1.61 -11.80
N ASP A 650 -10.84 1.65 -11.49
CA ASP A 650 -9.90 2.50 -12.22
C ASP A 650 -9.69 2.00 -13.67
N ILE A 651 -9.71 0.68 -13.90
CA ILE A 651 -9.80 0.10 -15.25
C ILE A 651 -11.10 0.56 -15.93
N ALA A 652 -12.24 0.50 -15.25
CA ALA A 652 -13.54 0.94 -15.81
C ALA A 652 -13.51 2.43 -16.21
N ARG A 653 -12.93 3.29 -15.36
CA ARG A 653 -12.73 4.72 -15.65
C ARG A 653 -11.79 4.95 -16.82
N PHE A 654 -10.71 4.16 -16.93
CA PHE A 654 -9.83 4.21 -18.10
C PHE A 654 -10.59 3.82 -19.38
N GLN A 655 -11.32 2.71 -19.37
CA GLN A 655 -12.12 2.28 -20.52
C GLN A 655 -13.20 3.29 -20.90
N ARG A 656 -13.84 3.94 -19.91
CA ARG A 656 -14.79 5.02 -20.14
C ARG A 656 -14.15 6.18 -20.89
N ASP A 657 -12.98 6.63 -20.42
CA ASP A 657 -12.31 7.80 -20.98
C ASP A 657 -11.77 7.51 -22.40
N GLU A 658 -11.39 6.27 -22.68
CA GLU A 658 -11.05 5.76 -24.02
C GLU A 658 -12.28 5.41 -24.89
N GLN A 659 -13.50 5.78 -24.45
CA GLN A 659 -14.77 5.54 -25.16
C GLN A 659 -15.18 4.06 -25.34
N HIS A 660 -14.54 3.12 -24.64
CA HIS A 660 -14.90 1.70 -24.59
C HIS A 660 -16.02 1.42 -23.57
N SER A 661 -17.14 2.09 -23.81
CA SER A 661 -18.37 2.09 -23.01
C SER A 661 -18.83 0.71 -22.47
N GLN A 662 -18.85 -0.32 -23.32
CA GLN A 662 -19.28 -1.66 -22.92
C GLN A 662 -18.29 -2.33 -21.96
N GLN A 663 -16.99 -2.16 -22.20
CA GLN A 663 -15.95 -2.67 -21.32
C GLN A 663 -15.96 -1.95 -19.98
N ALA A 664 -16.18 -0.62 -19.98
CA ALA A 664 -16.32 0.14 -18.75
C ALA A 664 -17.48 -0.38 -17.88
N HIS A 665 -18.67 -0.62 -18.47
CA HIS A 665 -19.78 -1.22 -17.73
C HIS A 665 -19.47 -2.63 -17.21
N TYR A 666 -18.79 -3.47 -18.00
CA TYR A 666 -18.34 -4.78 -17.52
C TYR A 666 -17.47 -4.67 -16.27
N TYR A 667 -16.45 -3.80 -16.28
CA TYR A 667 -15.57 -3.62 -15.13
C TYR A 667 -16.27 -2.99 -13.92
N TYR A 668 -17.23 -2.07 -14.12
CA TYR A 668 -18.06 -1.56 -13.02
C TYR A 668 -18.90 -2.68 -12.40
N GLN A 669 -19.51 -3.55 -13.20
CA GLN A 669 -20.28 -4.69 -12.70
C GLN A 669 -19.41 -5.67 -11.91
N GLN A 670 -18.21 -5.99 -12.41
CA GLN A 670 -17.24 -6.83 -11.69
C GLN A 670 -16.80 -6.17 -10.38
N ALA A 671 -16.52 -4.87 -10.40
CA ALA A 671 -16.14 -4.12 -9.20
C ALA A 671 -17.28 -4.12 -8.16
N MET A 672 -18.54 -3.97 -8.59
CA MET A 672 -19.71 -4.06 -7.70
C MET A 672 -19.84 -5.44 -7.05
N ILE A 673 -19.50 -6.52 -7.75
CA ILE A 673 -19.47 -7.87 -7.15
C ILE A 673 -18.37 -7.96 -6.09
N LYS A 674 -17.16 -7.52 -6.43
CA LYS A 674 -15.99 -7.62 -5.54
C LYS A 674 -16.06 -6.69 -4.33
N ASP A 675 -16.70 -5.54 -4.47
CA ASP A 675 -16.97 -4.60 -3.35
C ASP A 675 -18.12 -5.08 -2.44
N GLY A 676 -18.93 -6.06 -2.88
CA GLY A 676 -20.06 -6.58 -2.12
C GLY A 676 -21.36 -5.79 -2.27
N ILE A 677 -21.49 -4.97 -3.31
CA ILE A 677 -22.74 -4.30 -3.67
C ILE A 677 -23.79 -5.32 -4.14
N THR A 678 -23.35 -6.40 -4.78
CA THR A 678 -24.19 -7.53 -5.22
C THR A 678 -23.39 -8.82 -5.21
N ASP A 679 -24.04 -9.97 -4.95
CA ASP A 679 -23.37 -11.28 -5.01
C ASP A 679 -23.34 -11.88 -6.42
N LYS A 680 -24.07 -11.27 -7.37
CA LYS A 680 -24.27 -11.81 -8.72
C LYS A 680 -24.24 -10.71 -9.76
N LEU A 681 -23.80 -11.09 -10.97
CA LEU A 681 -23.87 -10.22 -12.13
C LEU A 681 -25.34 -9.91 -12.45
N PRO A 682 -25.70 -8.62 -12.67
CA PRO A 682 -27.06 -8.26 -13.03
C PRO A 682 -27.45 -8.91 -14.38
N LYS A 683 -28.66 -9.45 -14.46
CA LYS A 683 -29.15 -10.19 -15.63
C LYS A 683 -29.56 -9.26 -16.78
N ASP A 684 -29.97 -8.06 -16.44
CA ASP A 684 -30.45 -7.05 -17.38
C ASP A 684 -30.12 -5.64 -16.89
N ASN A 685 -30.45 -4.65 -17.72
CA ASN A 685 -30.24 -3.24 -17.43
C ASN A 685 -31.05 -2.73 -16.24
N ILE A 686 -32.22 -3.32 -15.96
CA ILE A 686 -33.09 -2.89 -14.87
C ILE A 686 -32.44 -3.29 -13.54
N GLU A 687 -31.99 -4.53 -13.41
CA GLU A 687 -31.25 -5.01 -12.24
C GLU A 687 -29.95 -4.21 -12.07
N TYR A 688 -29.22 -3.96 -13.17
CA TYR A 688 -27.98 -3.19 -13.12
C TYR A 688 -28.18 -1.74 -12.65
N THR A 689 -29.15 -1.01 -13.22
CA THR A 689 -29.44 0.37 -12.82
C THR A 689 -30.03 0.45 -11.41
N THR A 690 -30.70 -0.59 -10.93
CA THR A 690 -31.15 -0.67 -9.53
C THR A 690 -29.96 -0.65 -8.55
N LEU A 691 -28.87 -1.33 -8.91
CA LEU A 691 -27.63 -1.31 -8.12
C LEU A 691 -26.93 0.07 -8.13
N MET A 692 -27.32 1.00 -9.00
CA MET A 692 -26.73 2.35 -9.04
C MET A 692 -27.41 3.33 -8.06
N ARG A 693 -28.50 2.93 -7.41
CA ARG A 693 -29.17 3.76 -6.39
C ARG A 693 -28.24 4.03 -5.22
N ASN A 694 -28.20 5.28 -4.75
CA ASN A 694 -27.42 5.65 -3.57
C ASN A 694 -27.85 4.85 -2.33
N ASP A 695 -26.88 4.49 -1.48
CA ASP A 695 -27.13 3.95 -0.14
C ASP A 695 -26.32 4.76 0.90
N GLU A 696 -26.98 5.15 1.98
CA GLU A 696 -26.35 5.92 3.08
C GLU A 696 -25.28 5.09 3.82
N LYS A 697 -25.40 3.76 3.80
CA LYS A 697 -24.44 2.83 4.42
C LYS A 697 -23.21 2.57 3.56
N ASP A 698 -23.23 3.00 2.30
CA ASP A 698 -22.10 2.80 1.39
C ASP A 698 -20.83 3.45 1.94
N ASN A 699 -19.72 2.74 1.78
CA ASN A 699 -18.40 3.33 1.96
C ASN A 699 -18.05 4.24 0.75
N TRP A 700 -16.90 4.90 0.78
CA TRP A 700 -16.50 5.84 -0.29
C TRP A 700 -16.35 5.16 -1.67
N LEU A 701 -15.89 3.90 -1.71
CA LEU A 701 -15.68 3.14 -2.94
C LEU A 701 -17.02 2.71 -3.53
N SER A 702 -17.91 2.17 -2.70
CA SER A 702 -19.25 1.76 -3.13
C SER A 702 -20.01 2.95 -3.73
N ARG A 703 -19.99 4.12 -3.05
CA ARG A 703 -20.59 5.36 -3.59
C ARG A 703 -19.98 5.76 -4.92
N SER A 704 -18.64 5.70 -5.02
CA SER A 704 -17.93 6.01 -6.27
C SER A 704 -18.35 5.08 -7.40
N LEU A 705 -18.44 3.78 -7.16
CA LEU A 705 -18.83 2.78 -8.15
C LEU A 705 -20.25 3.03 -8.67
N ARG A 706 -21.20 3.27 -7.76
CA ARG A 706 -22.58 3.58 -8.13
C ARG A 706 -22.69 4.88 -8.93
N ALA A 707 -22.03 5.94 -8.48
CA ALA A 707 -22.05 7.24 -9.14
C ALA A 707 -21.37 7.23 -10.51
N ASP A 708 -20.21 6.57 -10.64
CA ASP A 708 -19.51 6.46 -11.92
C ASP A 708 -20.30 5.64 -12.94
N ALA A 709 -20.94 4.54 -12.48
CA ALA A 709 -21.79 3.70 -13.32
C ALA A 709 -23.10 4.41 -13.72
N ASP A 710 -23.76 5.13 -12.79
CA ASP A 710 -24.93 5.99 -13.03
C ASP A 710 -24.62 7.03 -14.12
N ALA A 711 -23.53 7.79 -13.94
CA ALA A 711 -23.14 8.84 -14.87
C ALA A 711 -22.89 8.29 -16.28
N LEU A 712 -22.13 7.19 -16.39
CA LEU A 712 -21.86 6.56 -17.68
C LEU A 712 -23.13 6.00 -18.34
N TYR A 713 -24.00 5.35 -17.56
CA TYR A 713 -25.23 4.77 -18.08
C TYR A 713 -26.18 5.85 -18.61
N ARG A 714 -26.37 6.94 -17.86
CA ARG A 714 -27.21 8.08 -18.24
C ARG A 714 -26.65 8.85 -19.42
N GLN A 715 -25.33 8.91 -19.57
CA GLN A 715 -24.66 9.49 -20.74
C GLN A 715 -24.96 8.68 -22.01
N GLN A 716 -24.97 7.35 -21.93
CA GLN A 716 -25.22 6.43 -23.04
C GLN A 716 -26.70 6.20 -23.36
N GLU A 717 -27.58 6.69 -22.50
CA GLU A 717 -29.02 6.48 -22.63
C GLU A 717 -29.60 7.22 -23.83
N TRP A 718 -30.34 6.49 -24.66
CA TRP A 718 -31.29 7.08 -25.60
C TRP A 718 -32.57 7.45 -24.86
N ARG A 719 -33.01 8.70 -25.04
CA ARG A 719 -34.17 9.23 -24.33
C ARG A 719 -35.05 10.05 -25.26
N PHE A 720 -36.35 9.78 -25.23
CA PHE A 720 -37.35 10.57 -25.92
C PHE A 720 -38.23 11.28 -24.90
N THR A 721 -38.45 12.59 -25.05
CA THR A 721 -39.35 13.35 -24.19
C THR A 721 -40.35 14.13 -25.04
N LEU A 722 -41.64 13.98 -24.72
CA LEU A 722 -42.73 14.79 -25.25
C LEU A 722 -43.29 15.63 -24.11
N GLU A 723 -43.30 16.94 -24.28
CA GLU A 723 -43.82 17.88 -23.29
C GLU A 723 -44.81 18.86 -23.91
N HIS A 724 -45.83 19.24 -23.15
CA HIS A 724 -46.73 20.32 -23.50
C HIS A 724 -46.71 21.36 -22.37
N ASP A 725 -46.43 22.61 -22.73
CA ASP A 725 -46.41 23.75 -21.82
C ASP A 725 -47.47 24.78 -22.25
N TYR A 726 -48.35 25.12 -21.32
CA TYR A 726 -49.24 26.26 -21.42
C TYR A 726 -48.67 27.41 -20.60
N TRP A 727 -48.38 28.52 -21.27
CA TRP A 727 -47.73 29.66 -20.64
C TRP A 727 -48.34 30.97 -21.11
N GLY A 728 -48.16 32.02 -20.32
CA GLY A 728 -48.71 33.32 -20.67
C GLY A 728 -48.62 34.37 -19.59
N SER A 729 -49.12 35.55 -19.94
CA SER A 729 -49.12 36.73 -19.09
C SER A 729 -50.41 37.52 -19.28
N SER A 730 -50.86 38.16 -18.20
CA SER A 730 -52.00 39.09 -18.25
C SER A 730 -51.60 40.39 -18.96
N GLY A 731 -52.53 40.98 -19.70
CA GLY A 731 -52.34 42.25 -20.38
C GLY A 731 -53.59 42.68 -21.13
N SER A 732 -53.45 43.65 -22.02
CA SER A 732 -54.53 44.13 -22.90
C SER A 732 -54.71 43.22 -24.11
N GLU A 733 -55.97 42.93 -24.44
CA GLU A 733 -56.33 42.13 -25.62
C GLU A 733 -55.81 42.80 -26.91
N GLY A 734 -55.32 41.98 -27.83
CA GLY A 734 -54.79 42.37 -29.13
C GLY A 734 -53.29 42.64 -29.16
N TYR A 735 -52.59 42.86 -28.04
CA TYR A 735 -51.14 43.14 -28.12
C TYR A 735 -50.29 42.69 -26.93
N SER A 736 -50.73 42.91 -25.68
CA SER A 736 -49.89 42.64 -24.49
C SER A 736 -50.36 41.48 -23.63
N LYS A 737 -51.62 41.05 -23.77
CA LYS A 737 -52.08 39.77 -23.22
C LYS A 737 -51.46 38.63 -24.01
N LEU A 738 -50.94 37.61 -23.34
CA LEU A 738 -50.34 36.45 -24.01
C LEU A 738 -50.95 35.15 -23.49
N ARG A 739 -51.48 34.35 -24.40
CA ARG A 739 -51.81 32.93 -24.17
C ARG A 739 -51.02 32.12 -25.17
N ALA A 740 -50.17 31.22 -24.67
CA ALA A 740 -49.27 30.46 -25.51
C ALA A 740 -49.29 28.97 -25.17
N HIS A 741 -49.11 28.16 -26.20
CA HIS A 741 -48.93 26.72 -26.09
C HIS A 741 -47.64 26.35 -26.80
N THR A 742 -46.77 25.61 -26.13
CA THR A 742 -45.56 25.03 -26.71
C THR A 742 -45.62 23.52 -26.54
N THR A 743 -45.65 22.78 -27.66
CA THR A 743 -45.47 21.31 -27.63
C THR A 743 -44.07 20.99 -28.09
N MET A 744 -43.32 20.29 -27.24
CA MET A 744 -41.88 20.08 -27.38
C MET A 744 -41.62 18.59 -27.56
N LEU A 745 -40.90 18.26 -28.62
CA LEU A 745 -40.39 16.91 -28.86
C LEU A 745 -38.87 16.96 -28.80
N GLN A 746 -38.27 16.12 -27.97
CA GLN A 746 -36.82 16.01 -27.86
C GLN A 746 -36.37 14.55 -27.89
N LEU A 747 -35.38 14.25 -28.72
CA LEU A 747 -34.67 12.98 -28.74
C LEU A 747 -33.21 13.24 -28.35
N ASP A 748 -32.78 12.62 -27.28
CA ASP A 748 -31.41 12.65 -26.80
C ASP A 748 -30.71 11.33 -27.05
N HIS A 749 -29.44 11.38 -27.45
CA HIS A 749 -28.60 10.18 -27.60
C HIS A 749 -27.12 10.49 -27.37
N PRO A 750 -26.30 9.48 -27.02
CA PRO A 750 -24.86 9.67 -26.86
C PRO A 750 -24.18 9.99 -28.20
N VAL A 751 -23.22 10.92 -28.17
CA VAL A 751 -22.25 11.20 -29.24
C VAL A 751 -20.92 11.59 -28.59
N TYR A 752 -19.86 10.81 -28.83
CA TYR A 752 -18.58 10.92 -28.13
C TYR A 752 -18.77 10.88 -26.60
N ASP A 753 -18.13 11.79 -25.87
CA ASP A 753 -18.18 11.93 -24.41
C ASP A 753 -19.35 12.81 -23.93
N GLY A 754 -20.30 13.15 -24.81
CA GLY A 754 -21.43 14.01 -24.51
C GLY A 754 -22.76 13.45 -25.01
N ARG A 755 -23.79 14.28 -24.91
CA ARG A 755 -25.14 13.99 -25.37
C ARG A 755 -25.55 14.97 -26.44
N PHE A 756 -26.00 14.42 -27.56
CA PHE A 756 -26.62 15.16 -28.64
C PHE A 756 -28.13 15.15 -28.47
N PHE A 757 -28.79 16.27 -28.76
CA PHE A 757 -30.24 16.35 -28.79
C PHE A 757 -30.76 16.84 -30.14
N TRP A 758 -31.91 16.30 -30.54
CA TRP A 758 -32.74 16.77 -31.63
C TRP A 758 -34.02 17.32 -31.03
N ARG A 759 -34.44 18.51 -31.45
CA ARG A 759 -35.57 19.20 -30.84
C ARG A 759 -36.49 19.86 -31.85
N ALA A 760 -37.79 19.81 -31.58
CA ALA A 760 -38.81 20.52 -32.31
C ALA A 760 -39.86 21.12 -31.36
N ASP A 761 -40.02 22.43 -31.40
CA ASP A 761 -41.00 23.16 -30.59
C ASP A 761 -42.12 23.69 -31.50
N LEU A 762 -43.34 23.21 -31.30
CA LEU A 762 -44.55 23.70 -31.95
C LEU A 762 -45.15 24.79 -31.06
N VAL A 763 -45.05 26.04 -31.51
CA VAL A 763 -45.43 27.22 -30.72
C VAL A 763 -46.67 27.87 -31.32
N ASN A 764 -47.70 28.03 -30.49
CA ASN A 764 -48.91 28.79 -30.81
C ASN A 764 -49.03 29.98 -29.84
N LEU A 765 -49.05 31.20 -30.37
CA LEU A 765 -49.22 32.43 -29.61
C LEU A 765 -50.56 33.06 -29.97
N ASN A 766 -51.29 33.52 -28.95
CA ASN A 766 -52.55 34.23 -29.13
C ASN A 766 -52.59 35.44 -28.18
N SER A 767 -52.56 36.63 -28.78
CA SER A 767 -52.70 37.89 -28.05
C SER A 767 -54.12 38.43 -28.01
N GLY A 768 -55.09 37.72 -28.62
CA GLY A 768 -56.49 38.11 -28.68
C GLY A 768 -56.82 39.03 -29.84
N LYS A 769 -57.88 39.82 -29.70
CA LYS A 769 -58.41 40.69 -30.76
C LYS A 769 -58.29 42.15 -30.36
N LEU A 770 -57.79 42.98 -31.27
CA LEU A 770 -57.82 44.43 -31.12
C LEU A 770 -59.28 44.92 -31.18
N GLY A 771 -59.70 45.76 -30.22
CA GLY A 771 -61.07 46.25 -30.08
C GLY A 771 -61.59 47.10 -31.26
N THR A 772 -62.90 47.32 -31.32
CA THR A 772 -63.58 48.10 -32.37
C THR A 772 -63.99 49.49 -31.88
N SER A 773 -63.30 50.55 -32.34
CA SER A 773 -63.66 51.99 -32.20
C SER A 773 -63.52 52.64 -30.80
N PRO A 774 -63.19 53.95 -30.75
CA PRO A 774 -61.82 54.39 -30.51
C PRO A 774 -61.32 53.85 -29.16
N TYR A 775 -60.44 52.88 -29.25
CA TYR A 775 -59.74 52.31 -28.11
C TYR A 775 -58.31 52.89 -28.13
N ASP A 776 -57.89 53.53 -27.03
CA ASP A 776 -56.56 54.13 -26.86
C ASP A 776 -55.45 53.08 -26.69
N SER A 777 -55.39 52.11 -27.62
CA SER A 777 -54.32 51.11 -27.70
C SER A 777 -53.06 51.77 -28.24
N LYS A 778 -52.00 51.80 -27.43
CA LYS A 778 -50.63 52.10 -27.89
C LYS A 778 -50.03 50.91 -28.64
N PHE A 779 -50.68 50.51 -29.74
CA PHE A 779 -50.28 49.39 -30.60
C PHE A 779 -50.00 49.87 -32.03
N GLY A 780 -48.89 49.44 -32.64
CA GLY A 780 -48.52 49.83 -33.99
C GLY A 780 -48.55 51.35 -34.13
N THR A 781 -49.31 51.84 -35.11
CA THR A 781 -49.58 53.27 -35.35
C THR A 781 -51.01 53.69 -34.98
N CYS A 782 -51.75 52.87 -34.24
CA CYS A 782 -53.19 53.02 -34.01
C CYS A 782 -53.60 54.00 -32.90
N TYR A 783 -52.66 54.45 -32.08
CA TYR A 783 -53.01 55.29 -30.93
C TYR A 783 -53.67 56.58 -31.41
N ARG A 784 -54.93 56.79 -31.01
CA ARG A 784 -55.87 57.86 -31.42
C ARG A 784 -56.23 57.91 -32.91
N THR A 785 -55.36 57.52 -33.84
CA THR A 785 -55.67 57.38 -35.27
C THR A 785 -56.70 56.28 -35.57
N GLY A 786 -56.90 55.36 -34.61
CA GLY A 786 -57.86 54.28 -34.69
C GLY A 786 -57.26 53.00 -35.27
N CYS A 787 -57.92 51.88 -34.98
CA CYS A 787 -57.50 50.53 -35.37
C CYS A 787 -58.75 49.78 -35.86
N PHE A 788 -58.60 49.02 -36.94
CA PHE A 788 -59.62 48.04 -37.34
C PHE A 788 -59.48 46.76 -36.51
N PRO A 789 -60.59 46.06 -36.20
CA PRO A 789 -60.51 44.80 -35.47
C PRO A 789 -59.62 43.79 -36.19
N LEU A 790 -58.54 43.39 -35.52
CA LEU A 790 -57.56 42.44 -36.05
C LEU A 790 -57.26 41.40 -34.98
N GLU A 791 -57.39 40.13 -35.36
CA GLU A 791 -57.02 39.01 -34.51
C GLU A 791 -55.50 38.79 -34.59
N GLN A 792 -54.86 38.66 -33.44
CA GLN A 792 -53.41 38.56 -33.31
C GLN A 792 -53.04 37.17 -32.82
N LYS A 793 -52.70 36.31 -33.78
CA LYS A 793 -52.26 34.93 -33.56
C LYS A 793 -51.02 34.65 -34.38
N SER A 794 -50.16 33.77 -33.88
CA SER A 794 -48.98 33.30 -34.59
C SER A 794 -48.74 31.83 -34.29
N PHE A 795 -48.36 31.07 -35.30
CA PHE A 795 -48.03 29.66 -35.15
C PHE A 795 -46.75 29.34 -35.92
N GLY A 796 -45.89 28.52 -35.35
CA GLY A 796 -44.71 28.06 -36.04
C GLY A 796 -44.03 26.87 -35.39
N VAL A 797 -43.05 26.31 -36.09
CA VAL A 797 -42.23 25.18 -35.62
C VAL A 797 -40.77 25.59 -35.54
N SER A 798 -40.14 25.41 -34.39
CA SER A 798 -38.73 25.70 -34.16
C SER A 798 -37.93 24.39 -34.10
N PRO A 799 -37.21 24.01 -35.17
CA PRO A 799 -36.21 22.96 -35.10
C PRO A 799 -34.94 23.46 -34.41
N ALA A 800 -34.33 22.60 -33.60
CA ALA A 800 -33.05 22.83 -32.97
C ALA A 800 -32.25 21.53 -32.81
N ILE A 801 -30.95 21.67 -32.81
CA ILE A 801 -30.00 20.61 -32.46
C ILE A 801 -28.98 21.17 -31.48
N GLY A 802 -28.37 20.31 -30.69
CA GLY A 802 -27.27 20.72 -29.84
C GLY A 802 -26.56 19.53 -29.22
N TRP A 803 -25.47 19.83 -28.55
CA TRP A 803 -24.64 18.85 -27.89
C TRP A 803 -24.02 19.43 -26.62
N GLU A 804 -23.92 18.62 -25.59
CA GLU A 804 -23.30 18.99 -24.32
C GLU A 804 -22.47 17.85 -23.73
N ASN A 805 -21.34 18.20 -23.12
CA ASN A 805 -20.58 17.33 -22.21
C ASN A 805 -20.21 18.14 -20.94
N GLY A 806 -19.28 17.61 -20.13
CA GLY A 806 -18.84 18.30 -18.91
C GLY A 806 -18.16 19.67 -19.14
N GLN A 807 -17.64 19.96 -20.33
CA GLN A 807 -16.85 21.18 -20.61
C GLN A 807 -17.48 22.12 -21.64
N TRP A 808 -18.18 21.58 -22.64
CA TRP A 808 -18.66 22.33 -23.78
C TRP A 808 -20.15 22.09 -23.95
N GLN A 809 -20.85 23.16 -24.30
CA GLN A 809 -22.24 23.08 -24.70
C GLN A 809 -22.44 23.95 -25.94
N TRP A 810 -23.13 23.45 -26.94
CA TRP A 810 -23.55 24.26 -28.05
C TRP A 810 -24.91 23.83 -28.57
N ASP A 811 -25.63 24.79 -29.12
CA ASP A 811 -26.90 24.55 -29.78
C ASP A 811 -27.11 25.54 -30.92
N LEU A 812 -27.84 25.08 -31.93
CA LEU A 812 -28.22 25.85 -33.09
C LEU A 812 -29.63 25.47 -33.50
N GLY A 813 -30.45 26.47 -33.76
CA GLY A 813 -31.82 26.28 -34.19
C GLY A 813 -32.41 27.56 -34.72
N THR A 814 -33.72 27.58 -34.87
CA THR A 814 -34.44 28.76 -35.34
C THR A 814 -35.47 29.20 -34.32
N THR A 815 -35.89 30.46 -34.40
CA THR A 815 -37.22 30.83 -33.88
C THR A 815 -38.31 30.13 -34.70
N PRO A 816 -39.56 30.04 -34.20
CA PRO A 816 -40.61 29.26 -34.85
C PRO A 816 -40.87 29.68 -36.30
N LEU A 817 -40.59 28.76 -37.24
CA LEU A 817 -40.85 28.94 -38.66
C LEU A 817 -42.36 29.02 -38.89
N GLY A 818 -42.82 30.16 -39.39
CA GLY A 818 -44.25 30.50 -39.51
C GLY A 818 -44.62 31.81 -38.81
N PHE A 819 -43.77 32.30 -37.91
CA PHE A 819 -43.89 33.64 -37.34
C PHE A 819 -43.59 34.74 -38.38
N GLU A 820 -44.05 35.96 -38.12
CA GLU A 820 -43.80 37.14 -38.97
C GLU A 820 -42.31 37.48 -39.08
N VAL A 821 -41.54 37.26 -38.01
CA VAL A 821 -40.10 37.47 -37.95
C VAL A 821 -39.41 36.20 -37.43
N THR A 822 -38.66 35.55 -38.32
CA THR A 822 -37.89 34.34 -38.05
C THR A 822 -36.40 34.57 -38.18
N ASP A 823 -35.61 33.94 -37.33
CA ASP A 823 -34.16 34.04 -37.24
C ASP A 823 -33.51 32.75 -36.74
N TRP A 824 -32.22 32.61 -37.05
CA TRP A 824 -31.31 31.66 -36.41
C TRP A 824 -30.91 32.13 -35.00
N VAL A 825 -30.92 31.18 -34.07
CA VAL A 825 -30.58 31.37 -32.64
C VAL A 825 -29.73 30.19 -32.16
N GLY A 826 -28.96 30.40 -31.11
CA GLY A 826 -28.05 29.37 -30.58
C GLY A 826 -27.12 29.91 -29.50
N LYS A 827 -26.27 29.02 -28.99
CA LYS A 827 -25.24 29.34 -27.99
C LYS A 827 -24.02 28.45 -28.18
N ILE A 828 -22.88 28.96 -27.74
CA ILE A 828 -21.69 28.16 -27.42
C ILE A 828 -21.27 28.54 -25.99
N ALA A 829 -21.06 27.55 -25.13
CA ALA A 829 -20.63 27.73 -23.75
C ALA A 829 -19.44 26.83 -23.43
N TYR A 830 -18.56 27.34 -22.56
CA TYR A 830 -17.42 26.61 -22.01
C TYR A 830 -17.46 26.65 -20.49
N ASN A 831 -17.33 25.48 -19.87
CA ASN A 831 -17.34 25.23 -18.43
C ASN A 831 -15.94 24.79 -17.99
N HIS A 832 -15.45 25.39 -16.91
CA HIS A 832 -14.20 24.96 -16.28
C HIS A 832 -14.20 25.28 -14.79
N ASP A 833 -13.39 24.53 -14.04
CA ASP A 833 -13.15 24.78 -12.63
C ASP A 833 -11.82 25.51 -12.46
N LEU A 834 -11.85 26.67 -11.82
CA LEU A 834 -10.66 27.42 -11.44
C LEU A 834 -10.51 27.36 -9.91
N PHE A 835 -9.54 26.57 -9.46
CA PHE A 835 -9.39 26.19 -8.05
C PHE A 835 -10.67 25.53 -7.51
N ASN A 836 -11.45 26.26 -6.71
CA ASN A 836 -12.67 25.81 -6.07
C ASN A 836 -13.93 26.52 -6.61
N VAL A 837 -13.77 27.26 -7.72
CA VAL A 837 -14.84 28.05 -8.34
C VAL A 837 -15.09 27.52 -9.74
N GLY A 838 -16.27 26.92 -9.94
CA GLY A 838 -16.75 26.55 -11.27
C GLY A 838 -17.24 27.80 -12.01
N TRP A 839 -16.82 27.99 -13.25
CA TRP A 839 -17.26 29.10 -14.09
C TRP A 839 -17.69 28.64 -15.48
N THR A 840 -18.63 29.39 -16.05
CA THR A 840 -19.19 29.18 -17.38
C THR A 840 -19.14 30.49 -18.15
N LEU A 841 -18.52 30.47 -19.33
CA LEU A 841 -18.60 31.57 -20.29
C LEU A 841 -19.43 31.12 -21.47
N ASP A 842 -20.49 31.87 -21.80
CA ASP A 842 -21.31 31.60 -22.97
C ASP A 842 -21.49 32.81 -23.88
N ILE A 843 -21.53 32.54 -25.17
CA ILE A 843 -21.86 33.48 -26.24
C ILE A 843 -23.15 33.00 -26.86
N HIS A 844 -24.17 33.85 -26.88
CA HIS A 844 -25.50 33.43 -27.28
C HIS A 844 -26.19 34.45 -28.19
N ARG A 845 -27.14 33.95 -28.96
CA ARG A 845 -28.20 34.71 -29.63
C ARG A 845 -29.53 34.03 -29.32
N ARG A 846 -30.39 34.68 -28.54
CA ARG A 846 -31.68 34.13 -28.07
C ARG A 846 -32.86 35.05 -28.43
N PRO A 847 -34.07 34.53 -28.65
CA PRO A 847 -35.24 35.38 -28.80
C PRO A 847 -35.65 35.98 -27.46
N VAL A 848 -36.37 37.11 -27.50
CA VAL A 848 -37.10 37.63 -26.33
C VAL A 848 -38.55 37.20 -26.47
N ASN A 849 -39.06 36.37 -25.57
CA ASN A 849 -40.36 35.71 -25.72
C ASN A 849 -41.47 36.21 -24.78
N SER A 850 -41.25 37.33 -24.09
CA SER A 850 -42.21 37.87 -23.10
C SER A 850 -43.52 38.39 -23.71
N SER A 851 -43.57 38.59 -25.03
CA SER A 851 -44.77 39.02 -25.76
C SER A 851 -44.77 38.47 -27.19
N MET A 852 -45.93 38.47 -27.83
CA MET A 852 -46.04 38.08 -29.24
C MET A 852 -45.20 38.99 -30.15
N LEU A 853 -45.17 40.30 -29.88
CA LEU A 853 -44.36 41.27 -30.61
C LEU A 853 -42.87 40.98 -30.48
N ALA A 854 -42.38 40.80 -29.25
CA ALA A 854 -40.97 40.54 -28.99
C ALA A 854 -40.54 39.20 -29.59
N PHE A 855 -41.38 38.17 -29.50
CA PHE A 855 -40.99 36.83 -29.94
C PHE A 855 -41.05 36.67 -31.45
N GLY A 856 -42.26 36.81 -32.02
CA GLY A 856 -42.58 36.47 -33.40
C GLY A 856 -42.82 37.65 -34.31
N GLY A 857 -42.92 38.86 -33.76
CA GLY A 857 -43.26 40.06 -34.51
C GLY A 857 -44.76 40.18 -34.81
N GLN A 858 -45.17 41.40 -35.15
CA GLN A 858 -46.54 41.74 -35.55
C GLN A 858 -46.50 42.68 -36.75
N ARG A 859 -47.67 42.91 -37.37
CA ARG A 859 -47.80 43.72 -38.58
C ARG A 859 -48.71 44.91 -38.38
N ASP A 860 -48.23 46.09 -38.77
CA ASP A 860 -48.91 47.35 -38.51
C ASP A 860 -50.04 47.58 -39.52
N ILE A 861 -51.17 48.11 -39.04
CA ILE A 861 -52.39 48.22 -39.84
C ILE A 861 -52.25 49.32 -40.90
N TRP A 862 -51.78 50.51 -40.51
CA TRP A 862 -51.73 51.67 -41.40
C TRP A 862 -50.54 51.66 -42.35
N THR A 863 -49.38 51.16 -41.91
CA THR A 863 -48.14 51.16 -42.70
C THR A 863 -47.83 49.82 -43.38
N ASN A 864 -48.55 48.75 -43.00
CA ASN A 864 -48.33 47.39 -43.48
C ASN A 864 -46.92 46.82 -43.17
N GLN A 865 -46.16 47.49 -42.29
CA GLN A 865 -44.81 47.10 -41.91
C GLN A 865 -44.85 46.01 -40.84
N THR A 866 -44.04 44.98 -41.02
CA THR A 866 -43.77 43.98 -39.97
C THR A 866 -42.71 44.53 -39.02
N TRP A 867 -42.91 44.42 -37.72
CA TRP A 867 -41.91 44.79 -36.71
C TRP A 867 -41.92 43.86 -35.49
N GLY A 868 -40.86 43.94 -34.67
CA GLY A 868 -40.67 43.07 -33.51
C GLY A 868 -39.64 41.98 -33.78
N GLY A 869 -39.85 40.78 -33.24
CA GLY A 869 -38.91 39.66 -33.38
C GLY A 869 -37.53 40.00 -32.80
N VAL A 870 -37.52 40.45 -31.56
CA VAL A 870 -36.33 40.91 -30.85
C VAL A 870 -35.44 39.71 -30.50
N ARG A 871 -34.13 39.89 -30.73
CA ARG A 871 -33.08 38.94 -30.40
C ARG A 871 -32.10 39.60 -29.46
N ARG A 872 -31.69 38.86 -28.43
CA ARG A 872 -30.62 39.19 -27.50
C ARG A 872 -29.36 38.47 -27.95
N SER A 873 -28.35 39.22 -28.38
CA SER A 873 -27.04 38.71 -28.75
C SER A 873 -26.00 39.23 -27.78
N GLY A 874 -25.30 38.36 -27.07
CA GLY A 874 -24.45 38.78 -25.97
C GLY A 874 -23.50 37.72 -25.45
N ILE A 875 -22.81 38.09 -24.37
CA ILE A 875 -21.90 37.23 -23.63
C ILE A 875 -22.38 37.21 -22.18
N ARG A 876 -22.30 36.04 -21.56
CA ARG A 876 -22.57 35.86 -20.14
C ARG A 876 -21.45 35.08 -19.46
N LEU A 877 -21.09 35.52 -18.27
CA LEU A 877 -20.15 34.85 -17.38
C LEU A 877 -20.90 34.48 -16.10
N SER A 878 -20.89 33.19 -15.77
CA SER A 878 -21.44 32.65 -14.53
C SER A 878 -20.31 32.05 -13.70
N ALA A 879 -20.38 32.19 -12.39
CA ALA A 879 -19.44 31.58 -11.46
C ALA A 879 -20.18 31.05 -10.23
N SER A 880 -19.71 29.92 -9.69
CA SER A 880 -20.28 29.31 -8.50
C SER A 880 -19.18 28.73 -7.60
N TYR A 881 -19.37 28.87 -6.29
CA TYR A 881 -18.51 28.29 -5.26
C TYR A 881 -19.40 27.46 -4.33
N ASP A 882 -19.38 26.14 -4.52
CA ASP A 882 -20.07 25.16 -3.66
C ASP A 882 -19.15 23.95 -3.47
N LEU A 883 -18.54 23.85 -2.28
CA LEU A 883 -17.64 22.76 -1.91
C LEU A 883 -18.39 21.51 -1.39
N GLY A 884 -19.71 21.42 -1.62
CA GLY A 884 -20.55 20.33 -1.11
C GLY A 884 -20.94 20.49 0.37
N GLY A 885 -20.49 21.56 1.02
CA GLY A 885 -20.84 21.91 2.40
C GLY A 885 -22.26 22.49 2.52
N LYS A 886 -22.53 23.14 3.66
CA LYS A 886 -23.83 23.76 3.96
C LYS A 886 -24.08 25.06 3.20
N GLU A 887 -23.06 25.66 2.62
CA GLU A 887 -23.12 26.99 2.03
C GLU A 887 -22.68 26.96 0.58
N GLY A 888 -23.29 27.81 -0.24
CA GLY A 888 -22.87 28.03 -1.61
C GLY A 888 -23.17 29.45 -2.08
N TYR A 889 -22.34 29.92 -3.01
CA TYR A 889 -22.42 31.26 -3.60
C TYR A 889 -22.45 31.13 -5.11
N TRP A 890 -23.16 32.02 -5.77
CA TRP A 890 -23.20 32.09 -7.22
C TRP A 890 -23.36 33.53 -7.70
N GLY A 891 -22.86 33.79 -8.90
CA GLY A 891 -22.95 35.08 -9.57
C GLY A 891 -23.01 34.91 -11.08
N GLU A 892 -23.72 35.82 -11.74
CA GLU A 892 -23.88 35.86 -13.18
C GLU A 892 -23.84 37.32 -13.65
N VAL A 893 -23.13 37.59 -14.75
CA VAL A 893 -23.15 38.89 -15.43
C VAL A 893 -23.35 38.65 -16.92
N SER A 894 -24.30 39.35 -17.54
CA SER A 894 -24.52 39.37 -18.99
C SER A 894 -24.45 40.77 -19.57
N VAL A 895 -23.86 40.87 -20.77
CA VAL A 895 -23.84 42.09 -21.58
C VAL A 895 -24.39 41.73 -22.95
N ASP A 896 -25.47 42.40 -23.33
CA ASP A 896 -26.27 42.00 -24.48
C ASP A 896 -26.62 43.20 -25.37
N LYS A 897 -26.60 42.98 -26.69
CA LYS A 897 -27.23 43.84 -27.69
C LYS A 897 -28.59 43.27 -28.06
N LEU A 898 -29.63 44.11 -28.08
CA LEU A 898 -30.98 43.73 -28.47
C LEU A 898 -31.34 44.37 -29.80
N THR A 899 -31.69 43.56 -30.79
CA THR A 899 -32.07 44.01 -32.14
C THR A 899 -33.32 43.29 -32.61
N GLY A 900 -34.13 43.94 -33.45
CA GLY A 900 -35.34 43.35 -34.02
C GLY A 900 -35.63 43.91 -35.41
N LYS A 901 -36.58 43.30 -36.11
CA LYS A 901 -37.05 43.84 -37.40
C LYS A 901 -37.81 45.13 -37.12
N ASN A 902 -37.36 46.25 -37.71
CA ASN A 902 -38.03 47.55 -37.55
C ASN A 902 -38.23 47.94 -36.07
N VAL A 903 -37.28 47.59 -35.20
CA VAL A 903 -37.22 47.98 -33.78
C VAL A 903 -35.95 48.79 -33.57
N GLU A 904 -36.01 49.82 -32.73
CA GLU A 904 -34.83 50.58 -32.31
C GLU A 904 -33.80 49.67 -31.62
N ASP A 905 -32.51 49.85 -31.93
CA ASP A 905 -31.43 49.07 -31.30
C ASP A 905 -31.32 49.44 -29.81
N ASN A 906 -31.11 48.43 -28.95
CA ASN A 906 -30.96 48.60 -27.51
C ASN A 906 -29.76 47.77 -27.00
N SER A 907 -29.32 48.07 -25.77
CA SER A 907 -28.29 47.29 -25.08
C SER A 907 -28.66 47.10 -23.62
N SER A 908 -28.18 46.02 -23.01
CA SER A 908 -28.42 45.73 -21.59
C SER A 908 -27.21 45.16 -20.89
N VAL A 909 -27.05 45.55 -19.63
CA VAL A 909 -26.14 44.90 -18.67
C VAL A 909 -26.98 44.34 -17.53
N ARG A 910 -26.81 43.05 -17.24
CA ARG A 910 -27.55 42.36 -16.18
C ARG A 910 -26.57 41.66 -15.25
N GLY A 911 -26.71 41.90 -13.96
CA GLY A 911 -26.00 41.18 -12.90
C GLY A 911 -26.98 40.45 -12.02
N MET A 912 -26.64 39.23 -11.64
CA MET A 912 -27.35 38.45 -10.63
C MET A 912 -26.33 37.84 -9.68
N GLY A 913 -26.73 37.65 -8.43
CA GLY A 913 -25.90 36.93 -7.47
C GLY A 913 -26.71 36.46 -6.30
N GLY A 914 -26.23 35.41 -5.65
CA GLY A 914 -26.92 34.87 -4.50
C GLY A 914 -26.06 34.00 -3.61
N TYR A 915 -26.60 33.80 -2.42
CA TYR A 915 -26.10 32.90 -1.40
C TYR A 915 -27.21 31.93 -1.03
N TYR A 916 -26.87 30.68 -0.78
CA TYR A 916 -27.82 29.71 -0.25
C TYR A 916 -27.19 28.88 0.86
N TYR A 917 -28.03 28.53 1.83
CA TYR A 917 -27.73 27.67 2.96
C TYR A 917 -28.58 26.41 2.87
N LYS A 918 -27.95 25.23 2.87
CA LYS A 918 -28.58 23.92 2.84
C LYS A 918 -28.96 23.52 4.28
N LEU A 919 -30.23 23.75 4.64
CA LEU A 919 -30.82 23.35 5.93
C LEU A 919 -30.86 21.83 6.09
N ILE A 920 -31.19 21.12 5.00
CA ILE A 920 -31.14 19.65 4.90
C ILE A 920 -30.34 19.31 3.64
N ASN A 921 -29.36 18.41 3.75
CA ASN A 921 -28.52 17.96 2.65
C ASN A 921 -28.28 16.45 2.75
N GLU A 922 -29.35 15.69 2.56
CA GLU A 922 -29.35 14.22 2.53
C GLU A 922 -29.31 13.75 1.06
N ASN A 923 -29.06 12.45 0.82
CA ASN A 923 -29.00 11.91 -0.53
C ASN A 923 -30.31 12.09 -1.29
N ASN A 924 -31.44 11.89 -0.61
CA ASN A 924 -32.77 11.87 -1.19
C ASN A 924 -33.63 13.08 -0.79
N ARG A 925 -33.12 13.98 0.06
CA ARG A 925 -33.85 15.15 0.56
C ARG A 925 -32.92 16.36 0.69
N ARG A 926 -33.32 17.48 0.09
CA ARG A 926 -32.56 18.74 0.14
C ARG A 926 -33.49 19.90 0.43
N VAL A 927 -33.17 20.69 1.45
CA VAL A 927 -33.86 21.94 1.77
C VAL A 927 -32.84 23.05 1.81
N SER A 928 -33.05 24.11 1.05
CA SER A 928 -32.21 25.30 1.07
C SER A 928 -33.00 26.58 1.20
N VAL A 929 -32.41 27.56 1.88
CA VAL A 929 -32.88 28.94 1.97
C VAL A 929 -31.78 29.84 1.45
N GLY A 930 -32.12 30.90 0.73
CA GLY A 930 -31.12 31.78 0.15
C GLY A 930 -31.51 33.25 0.14
N LEU A 931 -30.58 34.05 -0.36
CA LEU A 931 -30.74 35.44 -0.72
C LEU A 931 -30.28 35.60 -2.16
N SER A 932 -31.09 36.24 -2.99
CA SER A 932 -30.77 36.51 -4.39
C SER A 932 -30.95 38.00 -4.72
N THR A 933 -30.03 38.55 -5.49
CA THR A 933 -30.04 39.94 -5.94
C THR A 933 -29.99 39.99 -7.46
N MET A 934 -30.77 40.88 -8.06
CA MET A 934 -30.73 41.17 -9.50
C MET A 934 -30.57 42.67 -9.72
N LEU A 935 -29.68 43.04 -10.66
CA LEU A 935 -29.37 44.41 -11.05
C LEU A 935 -29.37 44.50 -12.57
N TRP A 936 -30.35 45.18 -13.16
CA TRP A 936 -30.43 45.34 -14.62
C TRP A 936 -30.41 46.81 -15.02
N HIS A 937 -29.76 47.08 -16.15
CA HIS A 937 -29.73 48.36 -16.81
C HIS A 937 -29.93 48.14 -18.32
N TYR A 938 -30.91 48.84 -18.90
CA TYR A 938 -31.12 48.94 -20.33
C TYR A 938 -30.86 50.37 -20.78
N ASP A 939 -30.28 50.54 -21.97
CA ASP A 939 -30.01 51.86 -22.56
C ASP A 939 -31.32 52.61 -22.85
N LYS A 940 -32.30 51.92 -23.46
CA LYS A 940 -33.59 52.50 -23.86
C LYS A 940 -34.76 51.69 -23.31
N ASP A 941 -35.86 52.38 -23.00
CA ASP A 941 -37.12 51.73 -22.65
C ASP A 941 -37.89 51.44 -23.95
N LEU A 942 -37.81 50.19 -24.38
CA LEU A 942 -38.52 49.67 -25.55
C LEU A 942 -39.67 48.73 -25.19
N SER A 943 -40.25 48.89 -23.99
CA SER A 943 -41.38 48.09 -23.52
C SER A 943 -42.73 48.42 -24.17
N GLY A 944 -42.81 49.53 -24.91
CA GLY A 944 -43.98 49.91 -25.70
C GLY A 944 -44.29 48.94 -26.84
N TYR A 945 -45.53 49.00 -27.35
CA TYR A 945 -46.02 48.17 -28.46
C TYR A 945 -46.31 48.98 -29.73
N THR A 946 -45.87 50.23 -29.80
CA THR A 946 -45.98 51.07 -31.00
C THR A 946 -44.91 50.70 -32.03
N LEU A 947 -45.11 51.11 -33.28
CA LEU A 947 -44.16 50.80 -34.37
C LEU A 947 -42.78 51.38 -34.07
N GLY A 948 -41.73 50.56 -34.15
CA GLY A 948 -40.36 50.92 -33.74
C GLY A 948 -40.00 50.55 -32.31
N GLN A 949 -40.99 50.26 -31.45
CA GLN A 949 -40.79 49.70 -30.11
C GLN A 949 -40.73 48.16 -30.15
N GLY A 950 -40.31 47.52 -29.05
CA GLY A 950 -40.03 46.09 -29.00
C GLY A 950 -40.99 45.22 -28.19
N GLY A 951 -41.85 45.81 -27.34
CA GLY A 951 -42.80 45.07 -26.51
C GLY A 951 -42.15 44.15 -25.47
N TYR A 952 -40.98 44.53 -24.95
CA TYR A 952 -40.26 43.76 -23.92
C TYR A 952 -39.79 44.63 -22.75
N TYR A 953 -39.80 44.07 -21.55
CA TYR A 953 -39.40 44.78 -20.34
C TYR A 953 -37.93 45.21 -20.42
N SER A 954 -37.68 46.53 -20.35
CA SER A 954 -36.37 47.15 -20.57
C SER A 954 -36.17 48.43 -19.72
N PRO A 955 -36.22 48.32 -18.39
CA PRO A 955 -36.04 49.48 -17.51
C PRO A 955 -34.60 50.00 -17.51
N GLN A 956 -34.43 51.31 -17.41
CA GLN A 956 -33.10 51.93 -17.20
C GLN A 956 -32.48 51.53 -15.87
N LYS A 957 -33.29 51.30 -14.83
CA LYS A 957 -32.80 50.77 -13.56
C LYS A 957 -33.76 49.74 -13.02
N TYR A 958 -33.26 48.55 -12.73
CA TYR A 958 -33.99 47.51 -12.02
C TYR A 958 -33.12 46.91 -10.92
N ILE A 959 -33.67 46.88 -9.71
CA ILE A 959 -33.07 46.25 -8.55
C ILE A 959 -34.10 45.31 -7.94
N SER A 960 -33.72 44.07 -7.66
CA SER A 960 -34.58 43.11 -6.97
C SER A 960 -33.80 42.35 -5.91
N LEU A 961 -34.40 42.18 -4.74
CA LEU A 961 -33.91 41.35 -3.64
C LEU A 961 -34.95 40.26 -3.37
N GLY A 962 -34.53 39.01 -3.35
CA GLY A 962 -35.40 37.85 -3.19
C GLY A 962 -34.92 36.88 -2.12
N LEU A 963 -35.86 36.24 -1.45
CA LEU A 963 -35.63 35.21 -0.43
C LEU A 963 -36.17 33.86 -0.90
N PRO A 964 -35.41 33.12 -1.73
CA PRO A 964 -35.83 31.79 -2.20
C PRO A 964 -35.72 30.73 -1.12
N ILE A 965 -36.72 29.84 -1.09
CA ILE A 965 -36.75 28.59 -0.34
C ILE A 965 -36.98 27.47 -1.35
N ASN A 966 -36.16 26.43 -1.29
CA ASN A 966 -36.29 25.27 -2.15
C ASN A 966 -36.34 24.00 -1.29
N TYR A 967 -37.34 23.16 -1.54
CA TYR A 967 -37.46 21.84 -0.96
C TYR A 967 -37.55 20.80 -2.07
N ARG A 968 -36.62 19.87 -2.09
CA ARG A 968 -36.52 18.80 -3.07
C ARG A 968 -36.48 17.47 -2.34
N GLU A 969 -37.24 16.51 -2.82
CA GLU A 969 -37.19 15.16 -2.29
C GLU A 969 -37.46 14.13 -3.38
N ARG A 970 -36.81 12.98 -3.24
CA ARG A 970 -37.08 11.79 -4.05
C ARG A 970 -37.30 10.58 -3.17
N THR A 971 -38.10 9.67 -3.70
CA THR A 971 -38.31 8.31 -3.20
C THR A 971 -37.94 7.34 -4.31
N GLU A 972 -38.27 6.07 -4.15
CA GLU A 972 -38.00 5.05 -5.16
C GLU A 972 -38.57 5.39 -6.55
N ASN A 973 -39.82 5.88 -6.62
CA ASN A 973 -40.54 6.12 -7.87
C ASN A 973 -41.10 7.53 -8.00
N TRP A 974 -40.82 8.44 -7.07
CA TRP A 974 -41.26 9.84 -7.14
C TRP A 974 -40.10 10.78 -6.91
N SER A 975 -40.07 11.89 -7.63
CA SER A 975 -39.18 13.03 -7.33
C SER A 975 -39.98 14.31 -7.48
N TRP A 976 -39.77 15.27 -6.57
CA TRP A 976 -40.47 16.54 -6.60
C TRP A 976 -39.62 17.69 -6.10
N GLU A 977 -40.01 18.88 -6.51
CA GLU A 977 -39.50 20.16 -6.00
C GLU A 977 -40.69 21.06 -5.65
N LEU A 978 -40.62 21.67 -4.47
CA LEU A 978 -41.44 22.80 -4.06
C LEU A 978 -40.50 23.96 -3.79
N SER A 979 -40.57 24.99 -4.62
CA SER A 979 -39.77 26.19 -4.47
C SER A 979 -40.65 27.44 -4.46
N GLY A 980 -40.21 28.44 -3.70
CA GLY A 980 -40.92 29.71 -3.62
C GLY A 980 -39.97 30.83 -3.22
N SER A 981 -40.24 32.04 -3.68
CA SER A 981 -39.43 33.21 -3.36
C SER A 981 -40.33 34.42 -3.13
N LEU A 982 -40.09 35.14 -2.05
CA LEU A 982 -40.64 36.47 -1.83
C LEU A 982 -39.60 37.48 -2.26
N SER A 983 -39.99 38.46 -3.08
CA SER A 983 -39.08 39.48 -3.58
C SER A 983 -39.62 40.88 -3.38
N TRP A 984 -38.70 41.83 -3.24
CA TRP A 984 -38.96 43.25 -3.35
C TRP A 984 -38.16 43.79 -4.54
N SER A 985 -38.80 44.61 -5.38
CA SER A 985 -38.13 45.21 -6.53
C SER A 985 -38.43 46.69 -6.68
N TYR A 986 -37.49 47.40 -7.30
CA TYR A 986 -37.57 48.78 -7.77
C TYR A 986 -37.26 48.82 -9.26
N SER A 987 -38.07 49.53 -10.03
CA SER A 987 -37.95 49.72 -11.47
C SER A 987 -38.10 51.19 -11.82
N GLN A 988 -37.27 51.70 -12.71
CA GLN A 988 -37.37 53.05 -13.27
C GLN A 988 -37.17 53.01 -14.77
N THR A 989 -38.03 53.71 -15.50
CA THR A 989 -37.92 53.99 -16.93
C THR A 989 -37.78 55.49 -17.19
N ASP A 990 -37.06 55.84 -18.24
CA ASP A 990 -36.91 57.22 -18.72
C ASP A 990 -37.94 57.51 -19.84
N ASP A 991 -38.14 58.79 -20.15
CA ASP A 991 -39.00 59.24 -21.25
C ASP A 991 -38.56 58.63 -22.58
N ARG A 992 -39.53 58.22 -23.40
CA ARG A 992 -39.27 57.58 -24.69
C ARG A 992 -40.11 58.19 -25.80
N LYS A 993 -39.53 58.34 -27.00
CA LYS A 993 -40.32 58.67 -28.19
C LYS A 993 -41.27 57.52 -28.47
N ARG A 994 -42.56 57.82 -28.71
CA ARG A 994 -43.53 56.78 -29.04
C ARG A 994 -43.16 56.04 -30.33
N TYR A 995 -42.66 56.78 -31.31
CA TYR A 995 -42.12 56.25 -32.56
C TYR A 995 -40.63 56.60 -32.67
N PRO A 996 -39.73 55.75 -32.16
CA PRO A 996 -38.29 56.04 -32.18
C PRO A 996 -37.72 56.07 -33.61
N LEU A 997 -38.26 55.22 -34.50
CA LEU A 997 -37.88 55.12 -35.91
C LEU A 997 -38.81 55.92 -36.82
N GLN A 998 -38.53 57.22 -36.96
CA GLN A 998 -39.37 58.18 -37.68
C GLN A 998 -39.59 57.87 -39.18
N ASN A 999 -38.66 57.14 -39.80
CA ASN A 999 -38.78 56.71 -41.19
C ASN A 999 -39.86 55.63 -41.40
N LEU A 1000 -40.31 54.94 -40.35
CA LEU A 1000 -41.36 53.91 -40.45
C LEU A 1000 -42.76 54.52 -40.43
N VAL A 1001 -42.89 55.70 -39.84
CA VAL A 1001 -44.14 56.45 -39.71
C VAL A 1001 -44.17 57.67 -40.63
N SER A 1002 -43.49 57.60 -41.78
CA SER A 1002 -43.53 58.66 -42.78
C SER A 1002 -44.87 58.68 -43.52
N LEU A 1003 -45.26 59.85 -44.04
CA LEU A 1003 -46.58 60.06 -44.63
C LEU A 1003 -46.82 59.16 -45.87
N ASP A 1004 -45.78 58.90 -46.64
CA ASP A 1004 -45.83 57.98 -47.80
C ASP A 1004 -46.14 56.53 -47.41
N LYS A 1005 -45.83 56.15 -46.17
CA LYS A 1005 -46.10 54.81 -45.62
C LYS A 1005 -47.42 54.75 -44.87
N PHE A 1006 -47.81 55.84 -44.20
CA PHE A 1006 -49.07 55.96 -43.50
C PHE A 1006 -50.22 56.33 -44.47
N ASN A 1007 -50.58 55.42 -45.38
CA ASN A 1007 -51.59 55.72 -46.40
C ASN A 1007 -52.55 54.57 -46.77
N ARG A 1008 -52.39 53.37 -46.19
CA ARG A 1008 -53.06 52.15 -46.68
C ARG A 1008 -54.57 52.28 -46.82
N TYR A 1009 -55.25 52.84 -45.81
CA TYR A 1009 -56.71 52.98 -45.79
C TYR A 1009 -57.16 54.44 -45.96
N MET A 1010 -56.24 55.36 -46.26
CA MET A 1010 -56.55 56.79 -46.34
C MET A 1010 -57.53 57.14 -47.47
N ASN A 1011 -57.58 56.31 -48.53
CA ASN A 1011 -58.51 56.47 -49.64
C ASN A 1011 -59.90 55.86 -49.37
N GLU A 1012 -60.04 55.05 -48.31
CA GLU A 1012 -61.28 54.38 -47.92
C GLU A 1012 -62.07 55.20 -46.85
N LEU A 1013 -61.45 56.24 -46.29
CA LEU A 1013 -62.04 57.14 -45.31
C LEU A 1013 -62.87 58.25 -45.97
N SER A 1014 -63.89 58.74 -45.25
CA SER A 1014 -64.58 59.97 -45.66
C SER A 1014 -63.63 61.18 -45.61
N PRO A 1015 -63.91 62.27 -46.34
CA PRO A 1015 -63.05 63.47 -46.30
C PRO A 1015 -62.86 64.04 -44.88
N GLU A 1016 -63.89 63.97 -44.04
CA GLU A 1016 -63.90 64.45 -42.65
C GLU A 1016 -63.01 63.56 -41.76
N ASP A 1017 -63.19 62.22 -41.84
CA ASP A 1017 -62.37 61.26 -41.10
C ASP A 1017 -60.90 61.35 -41.50
N ARG A 1018 -60.62 61.61 -42.78
CA ARG A 1018 -59.27 61.75 -43.30
C ARG A 1018 -58.55 62.97 -42.73
N GLU A 1019 -59.23 64.09 -42.57
CA GLU A 1019 -58.66 65.30 -41.95
C GLU A 1019 -58.37 65.08 -40.46
N GLU A 1020 -59.29 64.42 -39.74
CA GLU A 1020 -59.11 64.08 -38.34
C GLU A 1020 -57.95 63.10 -38.11
N VAL A 1021 -57.86 62.03 -38.89
CA VAL A 1021 -56.75 61.07 -38.83
C VAL A 1021 -55.42 61.75 -39.13
N MET A 1022 -55.35 62.68 -40.08
CA MET A 1022 -54.13 63.44 -40.38
C MET A 1022 -53.72 64.38 -39.24
N ARG A 1023 -54.68 65.08 -38.61
CA ARG A 1023 -54.43 65.93 -37.43
C ARG A 1023 -53.83 65.10 -36.30
N LEU A 1024 -54.43 63.94 -36.02
CA LEU A 1024 -53.97 63.02 -34.98
C LEU A 1024 -52.61 62.42 -35.33
N TYR A 1025 -52.38 62.03 -36.59
CA TYR A 1025 -51.08 61.56 -37.05
C TYR A 1025 -49.96 62.56 -36.75
N TYR A 1026 -50.12 63.85 -37.09
CA TYR A 1026 -49.10 64.86 -36.79
C TYR A 1026 -48.89 65.08 -35.29
N GLN A 1027 -49.95 64.98 -34.48
CA GLN A 1027 -49.86 65.08 -33.03
C GLN A 1027 -49.11 63.89 -32.41
N GLU A 1028 -49.40 62.67 -32.86
CA GLU A 1028 -48.90 61.45 -32.25
C GLU A 1028 -47.53 61.01 -32.78
N ARG A 1029 -47.16 61.41 -34.00
CA ARG A 1029 -45.87 61.06 -34.64
C ARG A 1029 -44.65 61.48 -33.82
N ASP A 1030 -44.68 62.70 -33.26
CA ASP A 1030 -43.58 63.27 -32.47
C ASP A 1030 -43.83 63.18 -30.95
N ALA A 1031 -44.86 62.45 -30.53
CA ALA A 1031 -45.21 62.29 -29.13
C ALA A 1031 -44.16 61.50 -28.33
N VAL A 1032 -44.01 61.90 -27.07
CA VAL A 1032 -43.15 61.24 -26.07
C VAL A 1032 -44.07 60.58 -25.04
N ASP A 1033 -43.77 59.33 -24.69
CA ASP A 1033 -44.34 58.65 -23.52
C ASP A 1033 -43.43 58.95 -22.32
N GLU A 1034 -44.03 59.46 -21.23
CA GLU A 1034 -43.32 59.77 -19.99
C GLU A 1034 -42.81 58.49 -19.30
N GLY A 1035 -41.61 58.58 -18.74
CA GLY A 1035 -41.01 57.54 -17.90
C GLY A 1035 -41.73 57.42 -16.54
N ASP A 1036 -41.55 56.28 -15.88
CA ASP A 1036 -42.19 55.98 -14.60
C ASP A 1036 -41.21 55.30 -13.63
N SER A 1037 -41.47 55.41 -12.34
CA SER A 1037 -40.74 54.67 -11.31
C SER A 1037 -41.70 53.95 -10.38
N SER A 1038 -41.44 52.68 -10.10
CA SER A 1038 -42.28 51.88 -9.23
C SER A 1038 -41.44 50.98 -8.33
N ASN A 1039 -41.96 50.70 -7.14
CA ASN A 1039 -41.45 49.63 -6.29
C ASN A 1039 -42.59 48.70 -5.89
N GLY A 1040 -42.27 47.51 -5.40
CA GLY A 1040 -43.29 46.61 -4.87
C GLY A 1040 -42.75 45.26 -4.48
N PHE A 1041 -43.60 44.50 -3.82
CA PHE A 1041 -43.35 43.09 -3.52
C PHE A 1041 -43.89 42.21 -4.63
N GLY A 1042 -43.19 41.12 -4.90
CA GLY A 1042 -43.59 40.05 -5.80
C GLY A 1042 -43.34 38.70 -5.16
N TYR A 1043 -43.85 37.66 -5.80
CA TYR A 1043 -43.57 36.29 -5.39
C TYR A 1043 -43.47 35.36 -6.60
N THR A 1044 -42.70 34.30 -6.41
CA THR A 1044 -42.68 33.14 -7.30
C THR A 1044 -43.01 31.90 -6.50
N ALA A 1045 -43.73 30.97 -7.13
CA ALA A 1045 -44.04 29.68 -6.54
C ALA A 1045 -44.01 28.61 -7.63
N ARG A 1046 -43.23 27.56 -7.39
CA ARG A 1046 -43.01 26.50 -8.36
C ARG A 1046 -43.19 25.14 -7.69
N ALA A 1047 -43.91 24.26 -8.36
CA ALA A 1047 -44.10 22.88 -7.95
C ALA A 1047 -43.78 21.99 -9.16
N LEU A 1048 -42.88 21.02 -8.99
CA LEU A 1048 -42.53 20.03 -9.98
C LEU A 1048 -42.70 18.64 -9.38
N VAL A 1049 -43.21 17.70 -10.16
CA VAL A 1049 -43.31 16.29 -9.77
C VAL A 1049 -43.03 15.40 -10.98
N GLU A 1050 -42.28 14.33 -10.75
CA GLU A 1050 -42.06 13.26 -11.71
C GLU A 1050 -42.31 11.91 -11.02
N HIS A 1051 -42.99 11.02 -11.74
CA HIS A 1051 -43.27 9.65 -11.33
C HIS A 1051 -42.73 8.66 -12.35
N ARG A 1052 -41.97 7.67 -11.89
CA ARG A 1052 -41.58 6.50 -12.67
C ARG A 1052 -42.73 5.49 -12.69
N ILE A 1053 -43.38 5.34 -13.84
CA ILE A 1053 -44.45 4.36 -14.06
C ILE A 1053 -43.85 2.96 -14.25
N THR A 1054 -42.79 2.88 -15.05
CA THR A 1054 -41.95 1.69 -15.27
C THR A 1054 -40.51 2.17 -15.45
N PRO A 1055 -39.49 1.29 -15.42
CA PRO A 1055 -38.12 1.69 -15.74
C PRO A 1055 -37.99 2.38 -17.11
N HIS A 1056 -38.93 2.19 -18.04
CA HIS A 1056 -38.92 2.84 -19.34
C HIS A 1056 -39.77 4.12 -19.42
N TRP A 1057 -40.77 4.31 -18.57
CA TRP A 1057 -41.75 5.40 -18.70
C TRP A 1057 -41.81 6.27 -17.45
N PHE A 1058 -41.66 7.58 -17.67
CA PHE A 1058 -41.70 8.62 -16.65
C PHE A 1058 -42.73 9.66 -17.06
N ILE A 1059 -43.59 10.06 -16.13
CA ILE A 1059 -44.55 11.14 -16.32
C ILE A 1059 -44.25 12.24 -15.33
N GLY A 1060 -44.29 13.50 -15.77
CA GLY A 1060 -44.10 14.62 -14.89
C GLY A 1060 -45.01 15.79 -15.21
N ALA A 1061 -45.15 16.68 -14.24
CA ALA A 1061 -45.90 17.91 -14.35
C ALA A 1061 -45.22 19.00 -13.55
N ALA A 1062 -45.34 20.24 -14.02
CA ALA A 1062 -44.87 21.39 -13.27
C ALA A 1062 -45.82 22.58 -13.42
N ILE A 1063 -45.89 23.39 -12.37
CA ILE A 1063 -46.54 24.69 -12.34
C ILE A 1063 -45.51 25.69 -11.86
N ASP A 1064 -45.32 26.78 -12.61
CA ASP A 1064 -44.46 27.90 -12.26
C ASP A 1064 -45.27 29.19 -12.30
N ILE A 1065 -45.57 29.73 -11.12
CA ILE A 1065 -46.34 30.96 -10.94
C ILE A 1065 -45.34 32.10 -10.77
N GLN A 1066 -45.38 33.02 -11.72
CA GLN A 1066 -44.56 34.23 -11.73
C GLN A 1066 -45.46 35.44 -11.48
N GLN A 1067 -45.37 36.00 -10.26
CA GLN A 1067 -46.07 37.23 -9.87
C GLN A 1067 -45.05 38.28 -9.44
N ALA A 1068 -44.12 38.56 -10.35
CA ALA A 1068 -43.11 39.61 -10.23
C ALA A 1068 -43.37 40.70 -11.28
N LYS A 1069 -43.05 41.97 -10.97
CA LYS A 1069 -43.30 43.14 -11.85
C LYS A 1069 -42.44 43.19 -13.13
N ASN A 1070 -41.82 42.09 -13.54
CA ASN A 1070 -40.83 42.03 -14.62
C ASN A 1070 -41.35 41.39 -15.93
N TYR A 1071 -42.67 41.19 -16.08
CA TYR A 1071 -43.32 40.62 -17.28
C TYR A 1071 -42.91 39.18 -17.62
N THR A 1072 -42.42 38.41 -16.65
CA THR A 1072 -42.14 36.97 -16.85
C THR A 1072 -43.46 36.18 -16.89
N PRO A 1073 -43.71 35.35 -17.91
CA PRO A 1073 -44.92 34.54 -17.98
C PRO A 1073 -44.95 33.45 -16.90
N SER A 1074 -46.15 33.01 -16.53
CA SER A 1074 -46.34 31.79 -15.74
C SER A 1074 -46.46 30.58 -16.67
N HIS A 1075 -46.06 29.41 -16.19
CA HIS A 1075 -46.03 28.15 -16.96
C HIS A 1075 -46.81 27.05 -16.25
N ALA A 1076 -47.44 26.18 -17.03
CA ALA A 1076 -48.10 24.96 -16.56
C ALA A 1076 -47.87 23.87 -17.61
N LEU A 1077 -47.07 22.87 -17.25
CA LEU A 1077 -46.59 21.86 -18.18
C LEU A 1077 -46.86 20.44 -17.70
N MET A 1078 -46.91 19.53 -18.66
CA MET A 1078 -46.90 18.08 -18.45
C MET A 1078 -46.01 17.42 -19.49
N TYR A 1079 -45.28 16.39 -19.09
CA TYR A 1079 -44.41 15.64 -19.98
C TYR A 1079 -44.47 14.14 -19.76
N LEU A 1080 -44.14 13.42 -20.82
CA LEU A 1080 -43.93 12.00 -20.85
C LEU A 1080 -42.53 11.74 -21.41
N ARG A 1081 -41.75 10.95 -20.69
CA ARG A 1081 -40.38 10.61 -21.03
C ARG A 1081 -40.22 9.10 -21.13
N TYR A 1082 -39.56 8.68 -22.21
CA TYR A 1082 -39.25 7.29 -22.50
C TYR A 1082 -37.73 7.06 -22.47
N SER A 1083 -37.29 6.13 -21.64
CA SER A 1083 -35.93 5.60 -21.61
C SER A 1083 -35.86 4.32 -22.44
N PHE A 1084 -35.02 4.28 -23.48
CA PHE A 1084 -34.94 3.10 -24.34
C PHE A 1084 -34.29 1.91 -23.65
N ASN A 1085 -33.25 2.14 -22.85
CA ASN A 1085 -32.50 1.08 -22.19
C ASN A 1085 -33.06 0.72 -20.80
N GLY A 1086 -33.97 1.55 -20.27
CA GLY A 1086 -34.59 1.38 -18.96
C GLY A 1086 -33.74 1.97 -17.85
N TRP A 1087 -34.34 2.78 -16.98
CA TRP A 1087 -33.70 3.40 -15.84
C TRP A 1087 -34.43 3.06 -14.56
N ASN A 1088 -33.83 2.21 -13.73
CA ASN A 1088 -34.33 1.91 -12.38
C ASN A 1088 -33.45 2.44 -11.25
N GLY A 1089 -32.44 3.27 -11.56
CA GLY A 1089 -31.59 3.93 -10.56
C GLY A 1089 -32.31 5.07 -9.83
N ASP A 1090 -31.58 5.99 -9.22
CA ASP A 1090 -32.21 7.13 -8.54
C ASP A 1090 -32.89 8.08 -9.54
N LEU A 1091 -34.02 8.68 -9.15
CA LEU A 1091 -34.65 9.75 -9.93
C LEU A 1091 -33.84 11.06 -9.85
N ASP A 1092 -33.98 11.90 -10.88
CA ASP A 1092 -33.36 13.22 -10.93
C ASP A 1092 -33.86 14.07 -9.75
N LEU A 1093 -32.97 14.81 -9.09
CA LEU A 1093 -33.30 15.65 -7.93
C LEU A 1093 -32.71 17.06 -8.11
N PRO A 1094 -33.49 18.04 -8.61
CA PRO A 1094 -34.93 17.99 -8.88
C PRO A 1094 -35.28 17.27 -10.20
N PRO A 1095 -36.57 17.00 -10.46
CA PRO A 1095 -37.05 16.65 -11.80
C PRO A 1095 -36.59 17.66 -12.85
N ASN A 1096 -36.24 17.17 -14.04
CA ASN A 1096 -35.68 17.98 -15.12
C ASN A 1096 -36.63 18.00 -16.33
N PRO A 1097 -37.71 18.80 -16.35
CA PRO A 1097 -38.58 18.94 -17.52
C PRO A 1097 -37.82 19.58 -18.69
N LEU A 1098 -38.41 19.53 -19.89
CA LEU A 1098 -37.89 20.32 -21.00
C LEU A 1098 -38.06 21.81 -20.71
N ILE A 1099 -37.17 22.63 -21.27
CA ILE A 1099 -37.31 24.08 -21.28
C ILE A 1099 -37.68 24.47 -22.72
N PRO A 1100 -38.67 25.33 -22.98
CA PRO A 1100 -38.93 25.83 -24.32
C PRO A 1100 -37.65 26.36 -24.96
N TYR A 1101 -37.38 26.05 -26.22
CA TYR A 1101 -36.10 26.42 -26.87
C TYR A 1101 -35.89 27.95 -26.92
N ALA A 1102 -36.98 28.70 -26.90
CA ALA A 1102 -36.95 30.16 -26.79
C ALA A 1102 -36.45 30.68 -25.42
N ASP A 1103 -36.58 29.89 -24.37
CA ASP A 1103 -36.18 30.19 -22.98
C ASP A 1103 -34.78 29.65 -22.64
N PHE A 1104 -34.09 29.04 -23.60
CA PHE A 1104 -32.71 28.59 -23.39
C PHE A 1104 -31.84 29.76 -22.93
N LYS A 1105 -31.14 29.52 -21.82
CA LYS A 1105 -30.28 30.50 -21.18
C LYS A 1105 -28.97 30.71 -21.90
#